data_AF-A0A1I7S8T3-F1
#
_entry.id   AF-A0A1I7S8T3-F1
#
_cell.length_a   1.000
_cell.length_b   1.000
_cell.length_c   1.000
_cell.angle_alpha   90.00
_cell.angle_beta   90.00
_cell.angle_gamma   90.00
#
_symmetry.space_group_name_H-M   'P 1'
#
loop_
_entity.id
_entity.type
_entity.pdbx_description
1 polymer ?
#
loop_
_entity_poly.entity_id
_entity_poly.type
_entity_poly.pdbx_seq_one_letter_code
_entity_poly.pdbx_strand_id
1 'polypeptide(L)'
;MRSVDHATLPVGFPRIWNFVWKQRNGAKKMRHKNSMFSLPDDPNRPRFVPAAEPLLLVDSGEPSSRRSSTSRVPVIPSIESPDLKTPEDEDIQDVGLIKSVRSYPPGVFFMLGNEFCERFSFYGMRAVLTLYLIHEYQLADSTASLLYHLFISLAYFSPLFGSVVADNYFGRFKVILWVSVIYVIGHMLLSAGALPYFSDLTRALLDVGGLALIALGTGGIKPCVSAFAADQFEESQVQERTQFFSFFYFSINAGSLVAIIVTPLLRARLQCFGSDYCFPLAFGVPGVLMAIAFFTFIAGYKYYKIKPAEKGNILWKVISCIWTALRKKLRAVMRREQSDKHWLQYASPEHDENLINGVKSLVAVSLLFVPVVFFWALFDQQGSTWVIQARRMDGRVGPFTILPDQMNTFNPLMILFMVPIFEAFIYPCLHKVVVITPLRKMAMGGVLAALSFVIAGILQIKVNSSMESMPLSGQAFVYRLGNSVDTLVSQNGLILAPGKNAWPEGIYDFQIENRSFSLELHGGKSYVAGISIIDDKLLVNTFEYKCEKVENGRTRIYLLTTENSKLIGHKFYILDSAMNVNQETVIRPGQSVDIVPNIVSYPQYTLAYGNCNEALQCDHEIKINATVGSAHVIDVDQGGLRTMIVRPNSVSVLWQLPQYMVMTWGEILFSVTGLEFSYSQASPSMKSVLQAIWLMTTFFGNVIDMSISGSHLIREPEIEFFVYAFLMLVVIGVFVLIAMNYTYVEDDLEMTDSQQKPADTYLKPDDNAAF
;
A
#
# COMPACT_ATOMS: atom_id res chain seq x y z
N MET A 1 56.15 12.18 -0.38
CA MET A 1 57.00 11.11 0.21
C MET A 1 56.11 10.25 1.09
N ARG A 2 56.10 8.91 1.05
CA ARG A 2 56.83 7.96 0.18
C ARG A 2 55.84 7.26 -0.80
N SER A 3 56.38 6.50 -1.75
CA SER A 3 55.63 5.70 -2.75
C SER A 3 55.53 4.21 -2.34
N VAL A 4 55.15 3.33 -3.28
CA VAL A 4 54.94 1.86 -3.18
C VAL A 4 53.53 1.49 -2.66
N ASP A 5 52.68 0.75 -3.37
CA ASP A 5 52.74 0.27 -4.77
C ASP A 5 51.34 0.04 -5.38
N HIS A 6 51.24 -0.06 -6.72
CA HIS A 6 49.99 -0.42 -7.41
C HIS A 6 49.78 -1.93 -7.48
N ALA A 7 48.67 -2.42 -6.91
CA ALA A 7 48.20 -3.80 -7.11
C ALA A 7 46.96 -3.85 -8.02
N THR A 8 47.05 -4.58 -9.13
CA THR A 8 45.96 -4.75 -10.10
C THR A 8 44.90 -5.75 -9.64
N LEU A 9 43.62 -5.39 -9.73
CA LEU A 9 42.49 -6.29 -9.45
C LEU A 9 42.40 -7.43 -10.50
N PRO A 10 42.37 -8.71 -10.09
CA PRO A 10 42.10 -9.82 -11.00
C PRO A 10 40.60 -9.99 -11.25
N VAL A 11 40.18 -9.93 -12.52
CA VAL A 11 38.79 -10.25 -12.92
C VAL A 11 38.59 -11.77 -12.82
N GLY A 12 37.78 -12.22 -11.86
CA GLY A 12 37.63 -13.65 -11.51
C GLY A 12 36.19 -14.10 -11.30
N PHE A 13 35.44 -14.34 -12.38
CA PHE A 13 34.08 -14.92 -12.36
C PHE A 13 34.13 -16.46 -12.43
N PRO A 14 33.69 -17.24 -11.41
CA PRO A 14 33.76 -18.70 -11.45
C PRO A 14 32.39 -19.40 -11.55
N ARG A 15 32.12 -19.97 -12.74
CA ARG A 15 31.66 -21.37 -12.92
C ARG A 15 30.30 -21.85 -12.37
N ILE A 16 29.30 -21.01 -12.07
CA ILE A 16 27.92 -21.52 -11.83
C ILE A 16 27.22 -21.96 -13.14
N TRP A 17 27.38 -21.21 -14.23
CA TRP A 17 26.63 -21.41 -15.49
C TRP A 17 26.89 -22.77 -16.18
N ASN A 18 28.13 -23.28 -16.09
CA ASN A 18 28.53 -24.51 -16.78
C ASN A 18 27.96 -25.80 -16.15
N PHE A 19 27.45 -25.75 -14.92
CA PHE A 19 26.75 -26.88 -14.31
C PHE A 19 25.34 -27.03 -14.90
N VAL A 20 24.60 -25.92 -14.98
CA VAL A 20 23.23 -25.83 -15.52
C VAL A 20 23.17 -26.29 -16.98
N TRP A 21 24.13 -25.88 -17.81
CA TRP A 21 24.16 -26.28 -19.23
C TRP A 21 24.42 -27.78 -19.42
N LYS A 22 25.19 -28.42 -18.53
CA LYS A 22 25.61 -29.82 -18.69
C LYS A 22 24.51 -30.82 -18.35
N GLN A 23 23.60 -30.53 -17.41
CA GLN A 23 22.42 -31.38 -17.17
C GLN A 23 21.41 -31.33 -18.33
N ARG A 24 21.21 -30.15 -18.95
CA ARG A 24 20.18 -29.95 -19.99
C ARG A 24 20.38 -30.84 -21.23
N ASN A 25 21.63 -31.23 -21.53
CA ASN A 25 21.98 -32.13 -22.63
C ASN A 25 21.99 -33.63 -22.23
N GLY A 26 21.98 -33.95 -20.93
CA GLY A 26 21.82 -35.33 -20.46
C GLY A 26 20.38 -35.81 -20.61
N ALA A 27 19.42 -35.04 -20.09
CA ALA A 27 17.99 -35.40 -20.08
C ALA A 27 17.39 -35.58 -21.50
N LYS A 28 17.82 -34.78 -22.48
CA LYS A 28 17.35 -34.92 -23.87
C LYS A 28 17.78 -36.22 -24.55
N LYS A 29 18.82 -36.92 -24.05
CA LYS A 29 19.38 -38.11 -24.73
C LYS A 29 18.70 -39.44 -24.38
N MET A 30 17.68 -39.45 -23.51
CA MET A 30 16.88 -40.64 -23.18
C MET A 30 15.46 -40.66 -23.79
N ARG A 31 14.93 -39.55 -24.34
CA ARG A 31 13.55 -39.49 -24.86
C ARG A 31 13.36 -39.88 -26.33
N HIS A 32 14.43 -40.18 -27.07
CA HIS A 32 14.35 -40.75 -28.42
C HIS A 32 15.26 -41.98 -28.58
N LYS A 33 14.77 -43.13 -28.12
CA LYS A 33 15.19 -44.47 -28.57
C LYS A 33 14.02 -45.45 -28.51
N ASN A 34 13.19 -45.43 -29.55
CA ASN A 34 12.51 -46.60 -30.11
C ASN A 34 11.98 -46.24 -31.51
N SER A 35 11.85 -47.25 -32.37
CA SER A 35 11.41 -47.18 -33.78
C SER A 35 12.01 -46.07 -34.67
N MET A 36 12.98 -46.44 -35.52
CA MET A 36 12.73 -46.46 -36.97
C MET A 36 13.73 -47.37 -37.68
N PHE A 37 13.26 -48.10 -38.70
CA PHE A 37 14.11 -48.78 -39.66
C PHE A 37 14.65 -47.78 -40.70
N SER A 38 15.82 -48.05 -41.27
CA SER A 38 16.47 -47.20 -42.26
C SER A 38 16.12 -47.59 -43.70
N LEU A 39 15.74 -46.60 -44.52
CA LEU A 39 15.87 -46.62 -45.98
C LEU A 39 16.50 -45.29 -46.46
N PRO A 40 17.24 -45.26 -47.59
CA PRO A 40 18.20 -44.19 -47.90
C PRO A 40 17.65 -43.03 -48.75
N ASP A 41 18.49 -41.99 -48.90
CA ASP A 41 18.17 -40.68 -49.49
C ASP A 41 17.92 -40.67 -51.01
N ASP A 42 17.07 -39.73 -51.47
CA ASP A 42 17.00 -39.25 -52.87
C ASP A 42 17.78 -37.92 -52.99
N PRO A 43 18.79 -37.82 -53.89
CA PRO A 43 19.61 -36.62 -54.02
C PRO A 43 18.95 -35.45 -54.79
N ASN A 44 17.78 -35.61 -55.41
CA ASN A 44 17.23 -34.64 -56.37
C ASN A 44 16.39 -33.51 -55.74
N ARG A 45 17.02 -32.64 -54.93
CA ARG A 45 16.42 -31.35 -54.52
C ARG A 45 17.32 -30.14 -54.82
N PRO A 46 16.98 -29.30 -55.82
CA PRO A 46 17.76 -28.09 -56.11
C PRO A 46 17.60 -27.02 -55.03
N ARG A 47 18.65 -26.20 -54.86
CA ARG A 47 18.70 -25.09 -53.90
C ARG A 47 17.99 -23.85 -54.45
N PHE A 48 17.36 -23.07 -53.58
CA PHE A 48 16.91 -21.70 -53.88
C PHE A 48 17.65 -20.66 -53.03
N VAL A 49 17.82 -19.47 -53.61
CA VAL A 49 18.43 -18.27 -53.04
C VAL A 49 17.44 -17.11 -53.28
N PRO A 50 17.26 -16.14 -52.36
CA PRO A 50 16.04 -15.34 -52.29
C PRO A 50 16.14 -13.94 -52.92
N ALA A 51 14.98 -13.32 -53.23
CA ALA A 51 14.76 -11.87 -53.19
C ALA A 51 13.27 -11.49 -53.39
N ALA A 52 12.94 -10.23 -53.07
CA ALA A 52 11.91 -9.36 -53.67
C ALA A 52 10.41 -9.49 -53.27
N GLU A 53 9.99 -8.55 -52.41
CA GLU A 53 8.78 -7.71 -52.55
C GLU A 53 8.73 -7.00 -53.94
N PRO A 54 7.60 -6.42 -54.47
CA PRO A 54 6.70 -5.53 -53.71
C PRO A 54 5.23 -5.29 -54.18
N LEU A 55 4.58 -4.37 -53.44
CA LEU A 55 3.53 -3.39 -53.83
C LEU A 55 2.06 -3.81 -54.11
N LEU A 56 1.19 -3.28 -53.23
CA LEU A 56 -0.07 -2.53 -53.49
C LEU A 56 -0.79 -2.68 -54.86
N LEU A 57 -2.10 -2.98 -54.79
CA LEU A 57 -3.14 -1.99 -55.13
C LEU A 57 -4.54 -2.41 -54.62
N VAL A 58 -5.52 -1.50 -54.74
CA VAL A 58 -6.91 -1.61 -54.24
C VAL A 58 -7.87 -1.59 -55.43
N ASP A 59 -8.90 -2.44 -55.42
CA ASP A 59 -10.23 -2.06 -55.92
C ASP A 59 -11.36 -2.91 -55.27
N SER A 60 -12.59 -2.66 -55.71
CA SER A 60 -13.87 -2.95 -55.06
C SER A 60 -14.81 -3.74 -55.98
N GLY A 61 -15.79 -4.44 -55.41
CA GLY A 61 -16.84 -5.10 -56.19
C GLY A 61 -17.58 -6.22 -55.44
N GLU A 62 -18.90 -6.11 -55.35
CA GLU A 62 -19.82 -7.10 -54.76
C GLU A 62 -20.85 -7.57 -55.83
N PRO A 63 -21.82 -8.47 -55.56
CA PRO A 63 -21.68 -9.88 -55.94
C PRO A 63 -22.73 -10.36 -56.96
N SER A 64 -22.57 -11.60 -57.45
CA SER A 64 -23.68 -12.35 -58.07
C SER A 64 -23.54 -13.87 -57.86
N SER A 65 -24.64 -14.61 -58.00
CA SER A 65 -24.76 -16.01 -57.56
C SER A 65 -25.21 -16.98 -58.65
N ARG A 66 -24.93 -18.29 -58.50
CA ARG A 66 -25.93 -19.39 -58.52
C ARG A 66 -25.34 -20.82 -58.56
N ARG A 67 -25.91 -21.70 -57.70
CA ARG A 67 -26.50 -23.07 -57.97
C ARG A 67 -25.70 -24.14 -58.74
N SER A 68 -25.88 -25.46 -58.54
CA SER A 68 -26.56 -26.29 -57.50
C SER A 68 -26.46 -27.81 -57.84
N SER A 69 -27.05 -28.68 -57.00
CA SER A 69 -27.62 -30.03 -57.33
C SER A 69 -26.70 -31.27 -57.22
N THR A 70 -27.11 -32.48 -56.78
CA THR A 70 -28.39 -32.95 -56.14
C THR A 70 -28.31 -34.38 -55.54
N SER A 71 -29.18 -34.70 -54.55
CA SER A 71 -29.89 -36.00 -54.34
C SER A 71 -29.13 -37.22 -53.74
N ARG A 72 -29.68 -38.16 -52.92
CA ARG A 72 -30.87 -38.32 -52.00
C ARG A 72 -30.56 -39.54 -51.06
N VAL A 73 -30.75 -39.49 -49.72
CA VAL A 73 -31.95 -39.88 -48.90
C VAL A 73 -32.35 -41.37 -49.05
N PRO A 74 -32.41 -42.22 -47.99
CA PRO A 74 -33.10 -42.08 -46.67
C PRO A 74 -32.16 -41.96 -45.42
N VAL A 75 -32.52 -41.74 -44.12
CA VAL A 75 -33.77 -41.76 -43.26
C VAL A 75 -34.13 -43.14 -42.63
N ILE A 76 -34.47 -43.40 -41.34
CA ILE A 76 -34.52 -42.80 -39.95
C ILE A 76 -34.78 -44.01 -38.98
N PRO A 77 -34.49 -44.10 -37.63
CA PRO A 77 -34.58 -43.12 -36.51
C PRO A 77 -33.40 -43.20 -35.48
N SER A 78 -33.61 -43.03 -34.15
CA SER A 78 -33.46 -41.77 -33.39
C SER A 78 -33.75 -41.91 -31.87
N ILE A 79 -32.90 -41.36 -31.00
CA ILE A 79 -33.25 -40.85 -29.65
C ILE A 79 -32.61 -39.46 -29.54
N GLU A 80 -33.35 -38.49 -29.01
CA GLU A 80 -32.98 -37.06 -29.06
C GLU A 80 -32.05 -36.65 -27.90
N SER A 81 -31.10 -35.77 -28.23
CA SER A 81 -30.41 -34.89 -27.27
C SER A 81 -30.50 -33.46 -27.82
N PRO A 82 -30.90 -32.45 -27.02
CA PRO A 82 -31.23 -31.13 -27.54
C PRO A 82 -30.02 -30.41 -28.15
N ASP A 83 -30.24 -29.76 -29.30
CA ASP A 83 -29.18 -29.17 -30.13
C ASP A 83 -28.33 -28.13 -29.40
N LEU A 84 -27.06 -28.46 -29.17
CA LEU A 84 -26.04 -27.46 -28.86
C LEU A 84 -25.58 -26.81 -30.17
N LYS A 85 -26.24 -25.73 -30.59
CA LYS A 85 -25.80 -24.93 -31.74
C LYS A 85 -24.36 -24.47 -31.52
N THR A 86 -23.47 -24.84 -32.43
CA THR A 86 -22.21 -24.12 -32.63
C THR A 86 -22.54 -22.68 -33.05
N PRO A 87 -21.99 -21.64 -32.40
CA PRO A 87 -22.09 -20.29 -32.92
C PRO A 87 -21.28 -20.21 -34.22
N GLU A 88 -21.97 -20.13 -35.35
CA GLU A 88 -21.42 -19.59 -36.59
C GLU A 88 -21.08 -18.11 -36.36
N ASP A 89 -20.09 -17.57 -37.10
CA ASP A 89 -19.47 -16.28 -36.81
C ASP A 89 -20.47 -15.11 -36.72
N GLU A 90 -20.84 -14.70 -35.49
CA GLU A 90 -21.49 -13.42 -35.25
C GLU A 90 -20.46 -12.30 -35.45
N ASP A 91 -20.75 -11.38 -36.38
CA ASP A 91 -19.97 -10.17 -36.62
C ASP A 91 -19.62 -9.49 -35.29
N ILE A 92 -18.32 -9.36 -35.00
CA ILE A 92 -17.82 -8.54 -33.89
C ILE A 92 -17.98 -7.07 -34.27
N GLN A 93 -19.22 -6.59 -34.23
CA GLN A 93 -19.51 -5.17 -34.29
C GLN A 93 -18.86 -4.51 -33.07
N ASP A 94 -18.05 -3.49 -33.30
CA ASP A 94 -17.60 -2.60 -32.23
C ASP A 94 -18.82 -1.92 -31.58
N VAL A 95 -19.31 -2.51 -30.49
CA VAL A 95 -20.45 -2.01 -29.70
C VAL A 95 -19.98 -0.79 -28.91
N GLY A 96 -19.79 0.33 -29.63
CA GLY A 96 -19.18 1.55 -29.12
C GLY A 96 -19.72 1.96 -27.76
N LEU A 97 -18.80 2.24 -26.82
CA LEU A 97 -18.97 2.22 -25.36
C LEU A 97 -20.35 2.61 -24.80
N ILE A 98 -20.98 3.66 -25.33
CA ILE A 98 -22.30 4.16 -24.90
C ILE A 98 -23.42 3.11 -25.14
N LYS A 99 -23.33 2.29 -26.19
CA LYS A 99 -24.28 1.19 -26.49
C LYS A 99 -24.09 0.02 -25.52
N SER A 100 -22.84 -0.31 -25.16
CA SER A 100 -22.52 -1.33 -24.14
C SER A 100 -22.99 -0.90 -22.74
N VAL A 101 -22.64 0.31 -22.30
CA VAL A 101 -23.08 0.85 -20.99
C VAL A 101 -24.62 0.95 -20.88
N ARG A 102 -25.35 0.95 -22.00
CA ARG A 102 -26.83 0.89 -22.02
C ARG A 102 -27.43 -0.52 -21.87
N SER A 103 -26.68 -1.61 -22.06
CA SER A 103 -27.16 -2.97 -21.73
C SER A 103 -26.86 -3.40 -20.28
N TYR A 104 -26.22 -2.53 -19.50
CA TYR A 104 -25.88 -2.81 -18.10
C TYR A 104 -27.14 -2.91 -17.21
N PRO A 105 -27.23 -3.92 -16.32
CA PRO A 105 -28.32 -4.03 -15.35
C PRO A 105 -28.37 -2.78 -14.43
N PRO A 106 -29.52 -2.09 -14.26
CA PRO A 106 -29.56 -0.80 -13.56
C PRO A 106 -28.99 -0.79 -12.12
N GLY A 107 -29.01 -1.92 -11.43
CA GLY A 107 -28.40 -2.07 -10.10
C GLY A 107 -26.89 -1.79 -10.06
N VAL A 108 -26.14 -2.05 -11.14
CA VAL A 108 -24.67 -1.97 -11.11
C VAL A 108 -24.16 -0.53 -10.97
N PHE A 109 -24.94 0.47 -11.39
CA PHE A 109 -24.60 1.88 -11.21
C PHE A 109 -24.64 2.31 -9.74
N PHE A 110 -25.60 1.79 -8.96
CA PHE A 110 -25.64 1.98 -7.51
C PHE A 110 -24.43 1.33 -6.83
N MET A 111 -24.02 0.13 -7.29
CA MET A 111 -22.83 -0.55 -6.78
C MET A 111 -21.53 0.21 -7.10
N LEU A 112 -21.43 0.80 -8.29
CA LEU A 112 -20.26 1.59 -8.70
C LEU A 112 -20.06 2.84 -7.83
N GLY A 113 -21.16 3.54 -7.49
CA GLY A 113 -21.16 4.69 -6.59
C GLY A 113 -20.91 4.30 -5.11
N ASN A 114 -21.47 3.18 -4.67
CA ASN A 114 -21.17 2.59 -3.36
C ASN A 114 -19.67 2.29 -3.22
N GLU A 115 -19.06 1.64 -4.21
CA GLU A 115 -17.64 1.29 -4.17
C GLU A 115 -16.75 2.55 -4.14
N PHE A 116 -17.07 3.59 -4.91
CA PHE A 116 -16.33 4.87 -4.84
C PHE A 116 -16.34 5.45 -3.42
N CYS A 117 -17.53 5.51 -2.80
CA CYS A 117 -17.72 6.17 -1.52
C CYS A 117 -17.14 5.34 -0.34
N GLU A 118 -17.27 4.00 -0.36
CA GLU A 118 -16.62 3.14 0.63
C GLU A 118 -15.09 3.16 0.48
N ARG A 119 -14.57 3.14 -0.75
CA ARG A 119 -13.11 3.18 -0.98
C ARG A 119 -12.54 4.52 -0.58
N PHE A 120 -13.24 5.63 -0.84
CA PHE A 120 -12.89 6.91 -0.26
C PHE A 120 -12.81 6.81 1.26
N SER A 121 -13.85 6.25 1.91
CA SER A 121 -13.91 6.19 3.36
C SER A 121 -12.76 5.38 3.97
N PHE A 122 -12.51 4.19 3.43
CA PHE A 122 -11.43 3.32 3.87
C PHE A 122 -10.06 3.98 3.72
N TYR A 123 -9.72 4.47 2.53
CA TYR A 123 -8.38 5.02 2.26
C TYR A 123 -8.16 6.40 2.91
N GLY A 124 -9.19 7.24 3.00
CA GLY A 124 -9.11 8.55 3.65
C GLY A 124 -8.86 8.44 5.15
N MET A 125 -9.61 7.58 5.84
CA MET A 125 -9.38 7.27 7.26
C MET A 125 -7.98 6.65 7.46
N ARG A 126 -7.64 5.63 6.65
CA ARG A 126 -6.35 4.93 6.70
C ARG A 126 -5.15 5.87 6.52
N ALA A 127 -5.25 6.90 5.67
CA ALA A 127 -4.14 7.82 5.40
C ALA A 127 -3.74 8.68 6.61
N VAL A 128 -4.72 9.13 7.41
CA VAL A 128 -4.45 10.01 8.56
C VAL A 128 -4.27 9.26 9.90
N LEU A 129 -4.63 7.97 9.95
CA LEU A 129 -4.65 7.16 11.18
C LEU A 129 -3.29 7.13 11.90
N THR A 130 -2.18 6.94 11.19
CA THR A 130 -0.83 6.91 11.79
C THR A 130 -0.51 8.24 12.47
N LEU A 131 -0.91 9.37 11.89
CA LEU A 131 -0.68 10.70 12.44
C LEU A 131 -1.63 11.01 13.61
N TYR A 132 -2.87 10.51 13.58
CA TYR A 132 -3.81 10.61 14.71
C TYR A 132 -3.24 9.98 15.98
N LEU A 133 -2.73 8.74 15.85
CA LEU A 133 -2.12 8.00 16.94
C LEU A 133 -0.87 8.69 17.52
N ILE A 134 -0.10 9.39 16.67
CA ILE A 134 1.10 10.12 17.13
C ILE A 134 0.74 11.47 17.77
N HIS A 135 -0.21 12.23 17.23
CA HIS A 135 -0.51 13.58 17.73
C HIS A 135 -1.54 13.61 18.87
N GLU A 136 -2.64 12.87 18.76
CA GLU A 136 -3.76 12.97 19.72
C GLU A 136 -3.56 12.06 20.94
N TYR A 137 -2.80 10.97 20.78
CA TYR A 137 -2.39 10.06 21.88
C TYR A 137 -0.92 10.20 22.30
N GLN A 138 -0.13 11.08 21.66
CA GLN A 138 1.31 11.26 21.91
C GLN A 138 2.11 9.93 21.89
N LEU A 139 1.73 8.98 21.02
CA LEU A 139 2.40 7.68 20.91
C LEU A 139 3.70 7.79 20.09
N ALA A 140 4.70 6.98 20.48
CA ALA A 140 5.91 6.79 19.69
C ALA A 140 5.60 6.24 18.28
N ASP A 141 6.41 6.65 17.30
CA ASP A 141 6.29 6.27 15.87
C ASP A 141 6.12 4.73 15.67
N SER A 142 6.80 3.89 16.47
CA SER A 142 6.68 2.43 16.42
C SER A 142 5.33 1.92 16.95
N THR A 143 4.84 2.46 18.07
CA THR A 143 3.54 2.09 18.67
C THR A 143 2.36 2.52 17.80
N ALA A 144 2.46 3.68 17.16
CA ALA A 144 1.48 4.12 16.17
C ALA A 144 1.45 3.18 14.95
N SER A 145 2.62 2.75 14.47
CA SER A 145 2.73 1.76 13.38
C SER A 145 2.18 0.39 13.78
N LEU A 146 2.46 -0.08 15.00
CA LEU A 146 1.91 -1.32 15.56
C LEU A 146 0.37 -1.32 15.56
N LEU A 147 -0.26 -0.23 16.01
CA LEU A 147 -1.72 -0.10 16.05
C LEU A 147 -2.34 0.06 14.65
N TYR A 148 -1.65 0.76 13.74
CA TYR A 148 -2.03 0.82 12.32
C TYR A 148 -2.04 -0.58 11.67
N HIS A 149 -0.96 -1.35 11.83
CA HIS A 149 -0.88 -2.71 11.26
C HIS A 149 -1.80 -3.71 11.97
N LEU A 150 -2.15 -3.49 13.25
CA LEU A 150 -3.22 -4.23 13.93
C LEU A 150 -4.59 -3.98 13.29
N PHE A 151 -4.91 -2.71 12.98
CA PHE A 151 -6.14 -2.36 12.27
C PHE A 151 -6.20 -3.01 10.87
N ILE A 152 -5.12 -2.92 10.09
CA ILE A 152 -5.06 -3.56 8.75
C ILE A 152 -5.16 -5.08 8.88
N SER A 153 -4.47 -5.69 9.84
CA SER A 153 -4.58 -7.13 10.13
C SER A 153 -6.04 -7.55 10.34
N LEU A 154 -6.77 -6.86 11.23
CA LEU A 154 -8.18 -7.16 11.48
C LEU A 154 -9.05 -6.95 10.23
N ALA A 155 -8.76 -5.92 9.42
CA ALA A 155 -9.50 -5.58 8.20
C ALA A 155 -9.24 -6.50 6.99
N TYR A 156 -8.23 -7.37 7.08
CA TYR A 156 -7.93 -8.43 6.09
C TYR A 156 -8.12 -9.85 6.65
N PHE A 157 -8.30 -10.00 7.97
CA PHE A 157 -8.78 -11.24 8.61
C PHE A 157 -10.32 -11.36 8.60
N SER A 158 -11.04 -10.24 8.78
CA SER A 158 -12.50 -10.23 8.81
C SER A 158 -13.24 -10.70 7.53
N PRO A 159 -12.68 -10.66 6.30
CA PRO A 159 -13.28 -11.27 5.11
C PRO A 159 -13.65 -12.76 5.25
N LEU A 160 -12.90 -13.52 6.05
CA LEU A 160 -13.18 -14.94 6.29
C LEU A 160 -14.55 -15.16 6.94
N PHE A 161 -14.96 -14.27 7.85
CA PHE A 161 -16.30 -14.31 8.44
C PHE A 161 -17.35 -13.77 7.47
N GLY A 162 -17.03 -12.71 6.71
CA GLY A 162 -17.92 -12.15 5.69
C GLY A 162 -18.41 -13.18 4.68
N SER A 163 -17.49 -13.94 4.06
CA SER A 163 -17.84 -15.00 3.10
C SER A 163 -18.61 -16.16 3.77
N VAL A 164 -18.13 -16.67 4.90
CA VAL A 164 -18.79 -17.77 5.64
C VAL A 164 -20.22 -17.41 6.05
N VAL A 165 -20.47 -16.17 6.47
CA VAL A 165 -21.79 -15.67 6.87
C VAL A 165 -22.69 -15.42 5.65
N ALA A 166 -22.13 -14.96 4.53
CA ALA A 166 -22.86 -14.74 3.28
C ALA A 166 -23.29 -16.05 2.61
N ASP A 167 -22.36 -16.97 2.39
CA ASP A 167 -22.62 -18.18 1.60
C ASP A 167 -23.49 -19.18 2.38
N ASN A 168 -23.30 -19.33 3.70
CA ASN A 168 -24.00 -20.38 4.48
C ASN A 168 -25.35 -19.96 5.08
N TYR A 169 -25.54 -18.69 5.41
CA TYR A 169 -26.65 -18.26 6.30
C TYR A 169 -27.56 -17.19 5.71
N PHE A 170 -27.02 -16.06 5.25
CA PHE A 170 -27.85 -14.87 4.97
C PHE A 170 -27.93 -14.45 3.50
N GLY A 171 -26.97 -14.86 2.66
CA GLY A 171 -26.83 -14.40 1.28
C GLY A 171 -26.08 -13.05 1.19
N ARG A 172 -25.32 -12.88 0.09
CA ARG A 172 -24.40 -11.74 -0.14
C ARG A 172 -25.05 -10.37 0.14
N PHE A 173 -26.24 -10.13 -0.39
CA PHE A 173 -26.98 -8.87 -0.18
C PHE A 173 -27.21 -8.52 1.30
N LYS A 174 -27.63 -9.49 2.13
CA LYS A 174 -27.93 -9.23 3.55
C LYS A 174 -26.67 -8.98 4.37
N VAL A 175 -25.55 -9.62 4.01
CA VAL A 175 -24.26 -9.37 4.66
C VAL A 175 -23.76 -7.98 4.31
N ILE A 176 -23.79 -7.57 3.03
CA ILE A 176 -23.43 -6.21 2.62
C ILE A 176 -24.28 -5.17 3.37
N LEU A 177 -25.61 -5.38 3.44
CA LEU A 177 -26.54 -4.49 4.14
C LEU A 177 -26.18 -4.34 5.64
N TRP A 178 -26.15 -5.43 6.40
CA TRP A 178 -25.98 -5.36 7.86
C TRP A 178 -24.55 -5.02 8.30
N VAL A 179 -23.54 -5.51 7.58
CA VAL A 179 -22.14 -5.18 7.89
C VAL A 179 -21.83 -3.71 7.54
N SER A 180 -22.48 -3.14 6.53
CA SER A 180 -22.37 -1.69 6.26
C SER A 180 -22.96 -0.82 7.37
N VAL A 181 -24.01 -1.25 8.07
CA VAL A 181 -24.52 -0.55 9.27
C VAL A 181 -23.44 -0.53 10.36
N ILE A 182 -22.79 -1.67 10.62
CA ILE A 182 -21.68 -1.77 11.59
C ILE A 182 -20.53 -0.84 11.19
N TYR A 183 -20.21 -0.77 9.89
CA TYR A 183 -19.15 0.08 9.35
C TYR A 183 -19.46 1.58 9.53
N VAL A 184 -20.70 2.02 9.24
CA VAL A 184 -21.15 3.40 9.49
C VAL A 184 -21.07 3.75 10.97
N ILE A 185 -21.52 2.86 11.87
CA ILE A 185 -21.40 3.05 13.32
C ILE A 185 -19.92 3.18 13.73
N GLY A 186 -19.03 2.33 13.21
CA GLY A 186 -17.60 2.41 13.49
C GLY A 186 -16.97 3.77 13.14
N HIS A 187 -17.36 4.35 11.99
CA HIS A 187 -16.96 5.72 11.63
C HIS A 187 -17.56 6.79 12.54
N MET A 188 -18.82 6.64 12.99
CA MET A 188 -19.41 7.57 13.96
C MET A 188 -18.67 7.54 15.30
N LEU A 189 -18.26 6.37 15.78
CA LEU A 189 -17.48 6.23 17.01
C LEU A 189 -16.10 6.87 16.88
N LEU A 190 -15.35 6.58 15.81
CA LEU A 190 -14.01 7.15 15.58
C LEU A 190 -14.05 8.68 15.36
N SER A 191 -15.08 9.19 14.66
CA SER A 191 -15.28 10.63 14.49
C SER A 191 -15.68 11.34 15.79
N ALA A 192 -16.28 10.62 16.75
CA ALA A 192 -16.64 11.15 18.06
C ALA A 192 -15.48 11.06 19.07
N GLY A 193 -14.70 9.97 19.06
CA GLY A 193 -13.53 9.80 19.93
C GLY A 193 -12.48 10.88 19.70
N ALA A 194 -12.28 11.30 18.45
CA ALA A 194 -11.42 12.42 18.10
C ALA A 194 -11.84 13.80 18.66
N LEU A 195 -13.01 13.94 19.31
CA LEU A 195 -13.41 15.19 19.95
C LEU A 195 -12.69 15.40 21.30
N PRO A 196 -12.05 16.56 21.55
CA PRO A 196 -11.26 16.80 22.77
C PRO A 196 -12.11 17.05 24.03
N TYR A 197 -13.40 16.73 24.00
CA TYR A 197 -14.34 16.90 25.11
C TYR A 197 -14.51 15.64 25.97
N PHE A 198 -14.00 14.49 25.51
CA PHE A 198 -14.10 13.22 26.23
C PHE A 198 -12.86 12.94 27.08
N SER A 199 -13.04 12.25 28.21
CA SER A 199 -11.90 11.75 28.99
C SER A 199 -11.12 10.69 28.20
N ASP A 200 -9.81 10.55 28.46
CA ASP A 200 -8.94 9.66 27.68
C ASP A 200 -9.42 8.20 27.61
N LEU A 201 -10.02 7.68 28.70
CA LEU A 201 -10.64 6.35 28.68
C LEU A 201 -11.86 6.29 27.74
N THR A 202 -12.71 7.32 27.74
CA THR A 202 -13.87 7.39 26.85
C THR A 202 -13.42 7.51 25.40
N ARG A 203 -12.43 8.37 25.13
CA ARG A 203 -11.78 8.54 23.82
C ARG A 203 -11.17 7.23 23.31
N ALA A 204 -10.38 6.54 24.13
CA ALA A 204 -9.80 5.23 23.81
C ALA A 204 -10.86 4.17 23.50
N LEU A 205 -11.97 4.12 24.26
CA LEU A 205 -13.06 3.18 24.00
C LEU A 205 -13.81 3.49 22.69
N LEU A 206 -14.02 4.78 22.38
CA LEU A 206 -14.64 5.22 21.13
C LEU A 206 -13.75 4.94 19.91
N ASP A 207 -12.45 5.21 19.99
CA ASP A 207 -11.53 5.04 18.86
C ASP A 207 -11.18 3.57 18.61
N VAL A 208 -10.83 2.80 19.65
CA VAL A 208 -10.53 1.36 19.51
C VAL A 208 -11.79 0.59 19.12
N GLY A 209 -12.94 0.95 19.70
CA GLY A 209 -14.24 0.41 19.28
C GLY A 209 -14.56 0.76 17.82
N GLY A 210 -14.40 2.04 17.44
CA GLY A 210 -14.62 2.52 16.08
C GLY A 210 -13.75 1.81 15.04
N LEU A 211 -12.44 1.75 15.27
CA LEU A 211 -11.48 1.04 14.41
C LEU A 211 -11.80 -0.47 14.31
N ALA A 212 -12.18 -1.12 15.41
CA ALA A 212 -12.60 -2.52 15.37
C ALA A 212 -13.87 -2.73 14.53
N LEU A 213 -14.89 -1.87 14.68
CA LEU A 213 -16.11 -1.95 13.87
C LEU A 213 -15.87 -1.59 12.40
N ILE A 214 -14.97 -0.65 12.09
CA ILE A 214 -14.54 -0.34 10.71
C ILE A 214 -13.81 -1.54 10.10
N ALA A 215 -12.90 -2.18 10.83
CA ALA A 215 -12.15 -3.34 10.35
C ALA A 215 -13.05 -4.57 10.09
N LEU A 216 -14.02 -4.82 10.97
CA LEU A 216 -15.07 -5.83 10.74
C LEU A 216 -15.97 -5.43 9.56
N GLY A 217 -16.30 -4.13 9.45
CA GLY A 217 -17.09 -3.52 8.39
C GLY A 217 -16.52 -3.75 6.99
N THR A 218 -15.38 -3.11 6.68
CA THR A 218 -14.77 -3.17 5.34
C THR A 218 -14.41 -4.60 4.92
N GLY A 219 -13.80 -5.39 5.82
CA GLY A 219 -13.40 -6.74 5.45
C GLY A 219 -14.59 -7.69 5.29
N GLY A 220 -15.63 -7.58 6.13
CA GLY A 220 -16.85 -8.39 5.99
C GLY A 220 -17.60 -8.16 4.67
N ILE A 221 -17.57 -6.94 4.11
CA ILE A 221 -18.20 -6.65 2.81
C ILE A 221 -17.30 -6.98 1.60
N LYS A 222 -15.96 -6.88 1.70
CA LYS A 222 -15.00 -7.11 0.59
C LYS A 222 -15.28 -8.36 -0.27
N PRO A 223 -15.46 -9.58 0.28
CA PRO A 223 -15.71 -10.78 -0.53
C PRO A 223 -17.15 -10.84 -1.08
N CYS A 224 -18.06 -10.05 -0.51
CA CYS A 224 -19.48 -10.06 -0.88
C CYS A 224 -19.78 -9.10 -2.03
N VAL A 225 -19.21 -7.88 -2.03
CA VAL A 225 -19.57 -6.80 -2.97
C VAL A 225 -19.18 -7.15 -4.41
N SER A 226 -17.95 -7.61 -4.65
CA SER A 226 -17.48 -7.96 -6.00
C SER A 226 -18.25 -9.15 -6.58
N ALA A 227 -18.49 -10.19 -5.78
CA ALA A 227 -19.31 -11.34 -6.16
C ALA A 227 -20.77 -10.93 -6.45
N PHE A 228 -21.37 -10.08 -5.61
CA PHE A 228 -22.73 -9.59 -5.81
C PHE A 228 -22.85 -8.67 -7.04
N ALA A 229 -21.79 -7.94 -7.40
CA ALA A 229 -21.75 -7.18 -8.65
C ALA A 229 -21.71 -8.08 -9.89
N ALA A 230 -20.93 -9.17 -9.84
CA ALA A 230 -20.94 -10.19 -10.89
C ALA A 230 -22.31 -10.86 -11.04
N ASP A 231 -23.03 -11.09 -9.93
CA ASP A 231 -24.37 -11.70 -9.90
C ASP A 231 -25.46 -10.90 -10.63
N GLN A 232 -25.22 -9.62 -10.97
CA GLN A 232 -26.20 -8.77 -11.66
C GLN A 232 -26.27 -9.02 -13.17
N PHE A 233 -25.16 -9.46 -13.77
CA PHE A 233 -25.05 -9.77 -15.20
C PHE A 233 -25.58 -11.17 -15.49
N GLU A 234 -26.16 -11.36 -16.67
CA GLU A 234 -26.51 -12.69 -17.17
C GLU A 234 -25.28 -13.48 -17.67
N GLU A 235 -25.43 -14.79 -17.85
CA GLU A 235 -24.32 -15.66 -18.24
C GLU A 235 -23.81 -15.34 -19.66
N SER A 236 -24.71 -14.88 -20.54
CA SER A 236 -24.41 -14.32 -21.87
C SER A 236 -23.63 -13.01 -21.85
N GLN A 237 -23.78 -12.17 -20.81
CA GLN A 237 -23.19 -10.83 -20.72
C GLN A 237 -21.72 -10.85 -20.28
N VAL A 238 -20.90 -11.70 -20.90
CA VAL A 238 -19.49 -11.91 -20.54
C VAL A 238 -18.67 -10.64 -20.80
N GLN A 239 -18.91 -9.98 -21.93
CA GLN A 239 -18.19 -8.76 -22.32
C GLN A 239 -18.56 -7.58 -21.42
N GLU A 240 -19.85 -7.31 -21.18
CA GLU A 240 -20.28 -6.20 -20.33
C GLU A 240 -19.87 -6.40 -18.87
N ARG A 241 -19.94 -7.64 -18.34
CA ARG A 241 -19.43 -7.96 -17.00
C ARG A 241 -17.94 -7.65 -16.87
N THR A 242 -17.16 -7.94 -17.91
CA THR A 242 -15.71 -7.68 -17.95
C THR A 242 -15.43 -6.18 -18.01
N GLN A 243 -16.10 -5.45 -18.90
CA GLN A 243 -16.00 -3.99 -19.01
C GLN A 243 -16.48 -3.26 -17.74
N PHE A 244 -17.51 -3.79 -17.06
CA PHE A 244 -17.94 -3.30 -15.76
C PHE A 244 -16.84 -3.45 -14.70
N PHE A 245 -16.13 -4.57 -14.65
CA PHE A 245 -15.03 -4.72 -13.69
C PHE A 245 -13.85 -3.77 -13.98
N SER A 246 -13.63 -3.35 -15.23
CA SER A 246 -12.71 -2.24 -15.55
C SER A 246 -13.17 -0.90 -14.95
N PHE A 247 -14.47 -0.57 -15.04
CA PHE A 247 -15.02 0.61 -14.37
C PHE A 247 -14.99 0.50 -12.84
N PHE A 248 -15.23 -0.69 -12.28
CA PHE A 248 -15.14 -0.98 -10.85
C PHE A 248 -13.71 -0.74 -10.33
N TYR A 249 -12.70 -1.23 -11.06
CA TYR A 249 -11.28 -0.98 -10.76
C TYR A 249 -10.91 0.50 -10.86
N PHE A 250 -11.43 1.23 -11.86
CA PHE A 250 -11.28 2.68 -11.93
C PHE A 250 -11.92 3.38 -10.73
N SER A 251 -13.13 2.96 -10.31
CA SER A 251 -13.84 3.52 -9.14
C SER A 251 -13.06 3.34 -7.84
N ILE A 252 -12.46 2.16 -7.62
CA ILE A 252 -11.56 1.88 -6.48
C ILE A 252 -10.38 2.85 -6.46
N ASN A 253 -9.67 3.00 -7.58
CA ASN A 253 -8.48 3.85 -7.66
C ASN A 253 -8.85 5.34 -7.56
N ALA A 254 -9.93 5.79 -8.20
CA ALA A 254 -10.42 7.16 -8.10
C ALA A 254 -10.87 7.52 -6.68
N GLY A 255 -11.60 6.64 -5.99
CA GLY A 255 -12.02 6.84 -4.60
C GLY A 255 -10.82 6.96 -3.66
N SER A 256 -9.82 6.07 -3.82
CA SER A 256 -8.58 6.14 -3.03
C SER A 256 -7.75 7.41 -3.31
N LEU A 257 -7.59 7.78 -4.58
CA LEU A 257 -6.82 8.95 -5.01
C LEU A 257 -7.39 10.24 -4.41
N VAL A 258 -8.70 10.46 -4.53
CA VAL A 258 -9.33 11.68 -4.02
C VAL A 258 -9.30 11.70 -2.49
N ALA A 259 -9.47 10.55 -1.81
CA ALA A 259 -9.45 10.49 -0.35
C ALA A 259 -8.07 10.81 0.25
N ILE A 260 -7.00 10.25 -0.32
CA ILE A 260 -5.62 10.49 0.17
C ILE A 260 -5.19 11.93 -0.14
N ILE A 261 -5.76 12.59 -1.15
CA ILE A 261 -5.59 14.04 -1.36
C ILE A 261 -6.37 14.86 -0.32
N VAL A 262 -7.67 14.59 -0.17
CA VAL A 262 -8.62 15.45 0.57
C VAL A 262 -8.52 15.30 2.08
N THR A 263 -8.48 14.07 2.61
CA THR A 263 -8.56 13.86 4.06
C THR A 263 -7.35 14.44 4.83
N PRO A 264 -6.10 14.32 4.35
CA PRO A 264 -4.96 15.07 4.88
C PRO A 264 -5.10 16.60 4.84
N LEU A 265 -5.75 17.17 3.82
CA LEU A 265 -5.99 18.62 3.77
C LEU A 265 -6.99 19.05 4.87
N LEU A 266 -8.05 18.27 5.08
CA LEU A 266 -9.00 18.49 6.18
C LEU A 266 -8.30 18.40 7.55
N ARG A 267 -7.40 17.43 7.72
CA ARG A 267 -6.58 17.27 8.95
C ARG A 267 -5.68 18.47 9.21
N ALA A 268 -4.91 18.90 8.22
CA ALA A 268 -3.72 19.74 8.43
C ALA A 268 -3.88 21.23 8.09
N ARG A 269 -4.93 21.60 7.34
CA ARG A 269 -5.18 23.00 6.90
C ARG A 269 -6.40 23.63 7.58
N LEU A 270 -7.14 22.88 8.39
CA LEU A 270 -8.25 23.38 9.20
C LEU A 270 -7.95 23.13 10.68
N GLN A 271 -8.18 24.15 11.51
CA GLN A 271 -8.12 24.05 12.97
C GLN A 271 -9.52 23.77 13.51
N CYS A 272 -9.65 22.90 14.51
CA CYS A 272 -10.93 22.54 15.11
C CYS A 272 -10.81 22.44 16.63
N PHE A 273 -11.79 23.00 17.34
CA PHE A 273 -11.88 22.94 18.81
C PHE A 273 -10.64 23.46 19.57
N GLY A 274 -9.83 24.31 18.93
CA GLY A 274 -8.57 24.83 19.47
C GLY A 274 -7.34 23.92 19.24
N SER A 275 -7.50 22.77 18.57
CA SER A 275 -6.37 21.92 18.17
C SER A 275 -5.68 22.43 16.91
N ASP A 276 -4.37 22.15 16.84
CA ASP A 276 -3.49 22.35 15.69
C ASP A 276 -3.94 21.55 14.44
N TYR A 277 -4.79 20.52 14.62
CA TYR A 277 -5.28 19.64 13.56
C TYR A 277 -6.78 19.37 13.71
N CYS A 278 -7.49 19.12 12.59
CA CYS A 278 -8.91 18.76 12.60
C CYS A 278 -9.17 17.28 12.31
N PHE A 279 -8.74 16.40 13.21
CA PHE A 279 -9.03 14.96 13.12
C PHE A 279 -10.54 14.60 13.14
N PRO A 280 -11.42 15.26 13.90
CA PRO A 280 -12.86 15.01 13.85
C PRO A 280 -13.47 15.15 12.45
N LEU A 281 -13.06 16.16 11.67
CA LEU A 281 -13.54 16.33 10.30
C LEU A 281 -12.86 15.36 9.33
N ALA A 282 -11.56 15.08 9.55
CA ALA A 282 -10.80 14.12 8.76
C ALA A 282 -11.36 12.68 8.87
N PHE A 283 -11.94 12.29 10.02
CA PHE A 283 -12.66 11.02 10.16
C PHE A 283 -14.16 11.13 9.83
N GLY A 284 -14.78 12.28 10.10
CA GLY A 284 -16.20 12.53 9.84
C GLY A 284 -16.57 12.53 8.35
N VAL A 285 -15.74 13.11 7.47
CA VAL A 285 -16.02 13.13 6.02
C VAL A 285 -16.00 11.72 5.39
N PRO A 286 -14.99 10.85 5.67
CA PRO A 286 -15.08 9.41 5.44
C PRO A 286 -16.40 8.80 5.94
N GLY A 287 -16.76 9.03 7.21
CA GLY A 287 -17.99 8.48 7.80
C GLY A 287 -19.27 8.89 7.08
N VAL A 288 -19.38 10.15 6.65
CA VAL A 288 -20.49 10.64 5.84
C VAL A 288 -20.51 9.96 4.46
N LEU A 289 -19.36 9.75 3.82
CA LEU A 289 -19.30 9.03 2.55
C LEU A 289 -19.60 7.52 2.71
N MET A 290 -19.23 6.89 3.82
CA MET A 290 -19.67 5.52 4.12
C MET A 290 -21.18 5.42 4.34
N ALA A 291 -21.79 6.42 4.98
CA ALA A 291 -23.25 6.51 5.10
C ALA A 291 -23.92 6.73 3.73
N ILE A 292 -23.35 7.58 2.87
CA ILE A 292 -23.81 7.76 1.49
C ILE A 292 -23.70 6.45 0.71
N ALA A 293 -22.59 5.71 0.80
CA ALA A 293 -22.43 4.39 0.17
C ALA A 293 -23.57 3.43 0.57
N PHE A 294 -23.82 3.32 1.87
CA PHE A 294 -24.90 2.50 2.43
C PHE A 294 -26.30 2.92 1.93
N PHE A 295 -26.61 4.22 1.89
CA PHE A 295 -27.90 4.68 1.36
C PHE A 295 -28.02 4.52 -0.17
N THR A 296 -26.94 4.70 -0.93
CA THR A 296 -26.89 4.39 -2.37
C THR A 296 -27.11 2.89 -2.60
N PHE A 297 -26.50 2.02 -1.79
CA PHE A 297 -26.73 0.58 -1.88
C PHE A 297 -28.20 0.22 -1.62
N ILE A 298 -28.83 0.81 -0.61
CA ILE A 298 -30.26 0.61 -0.32
C ILE A 298 -31.16 1.13 -1.46
N ALA A 299 -30.84 2.29 -2.05
CA ALA A 299 -31.61 2.84 -3.17
C ALA A 299 -31.67 1.89 -4.38
N GLY A 300 -30.59 1.11 -4.60
CA GLY A 300 -30.53 0.07 -5.64
C GLY A 300 -31.38 -1.17 -5.38
N TYR A 301 -31.98 -1.36 -4.19
CA TYR A 301 -32.63 -2.61 -3.77
C TYR A 301 -33.64 -3.19 -4.78
N LYS A 302 -34.46 -2.32 -5.41
CA LYS A 302 -35.48 -2.74 -6.40
C LYS A 302 -34.89 -3.23 -7.74
N TYR A 303 -33.60 -2.98 -7.98
CA TYR A 303 -32.92 -3.26 -9.25
C TYR A 303 -31.91 -4.42 -9.15
N TYR A 304 -31.71 -5.00 -7.95
CA TYR A 304 -30.74 -6.08 -7.77
C TYR A 304 -31.33 -7.47 -8.04
N LYS A 305 -30.58 -8.29 -8.77
CA LYS A 305 -30.75 -9.74 -8.82
C LYS A 305 -30.19 -10.35 -7.53
N ILE A 306 -31.06 -10.62 -6.56
CA ILE A 306 -30.69 -11.21 -5.26
C ILE A 306 -30.79 -12.73 -5.33
N LYS A 307 -29.65 -13.41 -5.49
CA LYS A 307 -29.56 -14.88 -5.40
C LYS A 307 -29.68 -15.36 -3.95
N PRO A 308 -30.30 -16.53 -3.69
CA PRO A 308 -30.32 -17.15 -2.37
C PRO A 308 -28.92 -17.65 -1.95
N ALA A 309 -28.73 -17.91 -0.65
CA ALA A 309 -27.51 -18.50 -0.13
C ALA A 309 -27.26 -19.92 -0.66
N GLU A 310 -26.03 -20.21 -1.09
CA GLU A 310 -25.62 -21.52 -1.61
C GLU A 310 -25.49 -22.52 -0.44
N LYS A 311 -26.39 -23.50 -0.36
CA LYS A 311 -26.48 -24.45 0.77
C LYS A 311 -25.33 -25.47 0.81
N GLY A 312 -24.12 -25.02 1.14
CA GLY A 312 -22.98 -25.91 1.37
C GLY A 312 -21.73 -25.19 1.86
N ASN A 313 -21.30 -25.49 3.09
CA ASN A 313 -20.06 -24.95 3.64
C ASN A 313 -18.83 -25.57 2.95
N ILE A 314 -18.39 -24.98 1.84
CA ILE A 314 -17.22 -25.43 1.06
C ILE A 314 -15.96 -25.41 1.94
N LEU A 315 -15.76 -24.39 2.76
CA LEU A 315 -14.64 -24.30 3.70
C LEU A 315 -14.61 -25.49 4.68
N TRP A 316 -15.76 -25.89 5.23
CA TRP A 316 -15.87 -27.07 6.07
C TRP A 316 -15.63 -28.38 5.30
N LYS A 317 -16.11 -28.48 4.06
CA LYS A 317 -15.81 -29.63 3.17
C LYS A 317 -14.30 -29.77 2.91
N VAL A 318 -13.61 -28.64 2.68
CA VAL A 318 -12.15 -28.57 2.51
C VAL A 318 -11.43 -29.00 3.80
N ILE A 319 -11.77 -28.40 4.95
CA ILE A 319 -11.16 -28.72 6.25
C ILE A 319 -11.36 -30.21 6.58
N SER A 320 -12.58 -30.73 6.40
CA SER A 320 -12.91 -32.14 6.63
C SER A 320 -12.11 -33.07 5.71
N CYS A 321 -12.02 -32.77 4.41
CA CYS A 321 -11.24 -33.55 3.44
C CYS A 321 -9.74 -33.59 3.81
N ILE A 322 -9.14 -32.44 4.16
CA ILE A 322 -7.74 -32.35 4.60
C ILE A 322 -7.52 -33.14 5.90
N TRP A 323 -8.42 -32.99 6.88
CA TRP A 323 -8.35 -33.70 8.16
C TRP A 323 -8.47 -35.22 7.99
N THR A 324 -9.42 -35.69 7.19
CA THR A 324 -9.62 -37.10 6.87
C THR A 324 -8.42 -37.69 6.13
N ALA A 325 -7.89 -37.00 5.13
CA ALA A 325 -6.66 -37.38 4.43
C ALA A 325 -5.48 -37.50 5.40
N LEU A 326 -5.23 -36.47 6.21
CA LEU A 326 -4.12 -36.45 7.17
C LEU A 326 -4.25 -37.55 8.25
N ARG A 327 -5.45 -37.72 8.83
CA ARG A 327 -5.75 -38.74 9.86
C ARG A 327 -5.70 -40.17 9.32
N LYS A 328 -5.92 -40.38 8.02
CA LYS A 328 -5.75 -41.68 7.36
C LYS A 328 -4.29 -41.92 6.98
N LYS A 329 -3.59 -40.95 6.39
CA LYS A 329 -2.13 -41.04 6.12
C LYS A 329 -1.32 -41.29 7.38
N LEU A 330 -1.61 -40.58 8.49
CA LEU A 330 -0.94 -40.81 9.78
C LEU A 330 -1.15 -42.25 10.29
N ARG A 331 -2.33 -42.83 10.10
CA ARG A 331 -2.61 -44.24 10.46
C ARG A 331 -1.88 -45.23 9.54
N ALA A 332 -1.84 -44.98 8.24
CA ALA A 332 -1.09 -45.81 7.28
C ALA A 332 0.42 -45.79 7.61
N VAL A 333 1.00 -44.60 7.85
CA VAL A 333 2.41 -44.44 8.25
C VAL A 333 2.70 -45.13 9.59
N MET A 334 1.84 -45.00 10.61
CA MET A 334 1.98 -45.72 11.87
C MET A 334 1.92 -47.25 11.72
N ARG A 335 1.20 -47.76 10.71
CA ARG A 335 1.13 -49.18 10.37
C ARG A 335 2.22 -49.65 9.39
N ARG A 336 3.08 -48.74 8.93
CA ARG A 336 4.06 -48.97 7.84
C ARG A 336 3.42 -49.44 6.52
N GLU A 337 2.16 -49.08 6.28
CA GLU A 337 1.48 -49.30 5.00
C GLU A 337 2.06 -48.34 3.94
N GLN A 338 2.90 -48.85 3.04
CA GLN A 338 3.53 -48.07 1.98
C GLN A 338 2.64 -48.03 0.73
N SER A 339 2.41 -46.83 0.19
CA SER A 339 1.49 -46.59 -0.93
C SER A 339 1.90 -45.32 -1.67
N ASP A 340 2.06 -45.42 -3.00
CA ASP A 340 2.52 -44.33 -3.87
C ASP A 340 1.44 -43.29 -4.20
N LYS A 341 0.22 -43.45 -3.65
CA LYS A 341 -0.89 -42.51 -3.85
C LYS A 341 -0.60 -41.15 -3.20
N HIS A 342 -0.93 -40.07 -3.90
CA HIS A 342 -0.86 -38.71 -3.37
C HIS A 342 -1.64 -38.59 -2.05
N TRP A 343 -1.14 -37.82 -1.09
CA TRP A 343 -1.60 -37.87 0.30
C TRP A 343 -3.07 -37.47 0.50
N LEU A 344 -3.63 -36.65 -0.39
CA LEU A 344 -5.07 -36.32 -0.38
C LEU A 344 -5.96 -37.49 -0.83
N GLN A 345 -5.46 -38.44 -1.63
CA GLN A 345 -6.27 -39.57 -2.11
C GLN A 345 -6.71 -40.52 -0.99
N TYR A 346 -6.11 -40.43 0.20
CA TYR A 346 -6.59 -41.11 1.39
C TYR A 346 -8.01 -40.64 1.82
N ALA A 347 -8.47 -39.46 1.37
CA ALA A 347 -9.84 -38.98 1.57
C ALA A 347 -10.89 -39.66 0.66
N SER A 348 -10.48 -40.28 -0.46
CA SER A 348 -11.36 -40.87 -1.49
C SER A 348 -12.51 -41.75 -0.96
N PRO A 349 -12.36 -42.57 0.11
CA PRO A 349 -13.48 -43.35 0.65
C PRO A 349 -14.59 -42.54 1.35
N GLU A 350 -14.43 -41.24 1.56
CA GLU A 350 -15.34 -40.36 2.32
C GLU A 350 -15.66 -39.03 1.61
N HIS A 351 -15.05 -38.74 0.46
CA HIS A 351 -15.14 -37.45 -0.24
C HIS A 351 -15.03 -37.61 -1.77
N ASP A 352 -15.81 -36.83 -2.54
CA ASP A 352 -15.80 -36.84 -4.01
C ASP A 352 -14.42 -36.53 -4.59
N GLU A 353 -14.07 -37.17 -5.72
CA GLU A 353 -12.81 -36.89 -6.41
C GLU A 353 -12.72 -35.43 -6.92
N ASN A 354 -13.84 -34.83 -7.31
CA ASN A 354 -13.90 -33.40 -7.65
C ASN A 354 -13.56 -32.48 -6.47
N LEU A 355 -13.93 -32.87 -5.24
CA LEU A 355 -13.54 -32.15 -4.02
C LEU A 355 -12.05 -32.39 -3.72
N ILE A 356 -11.56 -33.62 -3.85
CA ILE A 356 -10.15 -33.99 -3.61
C ILE A 356 -9.21 -33.28 -4.59
N ASN A 357 -9.56 -33.23 -5.88
CA ASN A 357 -8.80 -32.53 -6.91
C ASN A 357 -8.85 -31.00 -6.71
N GLY A 358 -10.02 -30.45 -6.33
CA GLY A 358 -10.12 -29.05 -5.91
C GLY A 358 -9.20 -28.72 -4.72
N VAL A 359 -9.15 -29.60 -3.71
CA VAL A 359 -8.25 -29.46 -2.55
C VAL A 359 -6.77 -29.66 -2.93
N LYS A 360 -6.45 -30.51 -3.91
CA LYS A 360 -5.08 -30.67 -4.47
C LYS A 360 -4.59 -29.33 -5.02
N SER A 361 -5.34 -28.70 -5.92
CA SER A 361 -4.99 -27.39 -6.48
C SER A 361 -4.97 -26.28 -5.41
N LEU A 362 -5.97 -26.26 -4.52
CA LEU A 362 -6.05 -25.30 -3.42
C LEU A 362 -4.79 -25.34 -2.54
N VAL A 363 -4.33 -26.52 -2.12
CA VAL A 363 -3.11 -26.66 -1.30
C VAL A 363 -1.86 -26.32 -2.10
N ALA A 364 -1.76 -26.73 -3.37
CA ALA A 364 -0.61 -26.42 -4.22
C ALA A 364 -0.42 -24.89 -4.39
N VAL A 365 -1.50 -24.14 -4.63
CA VAL A 365 -1.44 -22.67 -4.71
C VAL A 365 -1.23 -22.04 -3.33
N SER A 366 -1.85 -22.58 -2.27
CA SER A 366 -1.63 -22.09 -0.89
C SER A 366 -0.17 -22.21 -0.44
N LEU A 367 0.58 -23.20 -0.93
CA LEU A 367 2.02 -23.32 -0.66
C LEU A 367 2.84 -22.24 -1.39
N LEU A 368 2.45 -21.86 -2.61
CA LEU A 368 3.02 -20.69 -3.30
C LEU A 368 2.70 -19.36 -2.58
N PHE A 369 1.62 -19.31 -1.78
CA PHE A 369 1.25 -18.13 -1.00
C PHE A 369 2.02 -17.97 0.31
N VAL A 370 2.76 -18.98 0.80
CA VAL A 370 3.54 -18.85 2.05
C VAL A 370 4.65 -17.81 1.93
N PRO A 371 5.44 -17.73 0.84
CA PRO A 371 6.33 -16.59 0.58
C PRO A 371 5.61 -15.25 0.32
N VAL A 372 4.37 -15.29 -0.18
CA VAL A 372 3.64 -14.10 -0.65
C VAL A 372 3.30 -13.12 0.48
N VAL A 373 3.15 -13.61 1.71
CA VAL A 373 2.88 -12.79 2.90
C VAL A 373 3.92 -11.68 3.10
N PHE A 374 5.18 -11.93 2.72
CA PHE A 374 6.27 -10.99 2.98
C PHE A 374 6.25 -9.76 2.04
N PHE A 375 5.66 -9.90 0.84
CA PHE A 375 5.41 -8.74 -0.02
C PHE A 375 4.45 -7.75 0.66
N TRP A 376 3.39 -8.25 1.32
CA TRP A 376 2.43 -7.41 2.02
C TRP A 376 3.01 -6.72 3.26
N ALA A 377 3.94 -7.38 3.96
CA ALA A 377 4.70 -6.75 5.05
C ALA A 377 5.46 -5.50 4.57
N LEU A 378 6.10 -5.57 3.40
CA LEU A 378 6.74 -4.39 2.78
C LEU A 378 5.71 -3.38 2.21
N PHE A 379 4.61 -3.87 1.63
CA PHE A 379 3.65 -3.03 0.90
C PHE A 379 2.83 -2.10 1.79
N ASP A 380 2.30 -2.60 2.91
CA ASP A 380 1.40 -1.81 3.74
C ASP A 380 2.12 -0.72 4.57
N GLN A 381 3.45 -0.75 4.66
CA GLN A 381 4.27 0.31 5.28
C GLN A 381 4.17 1.68 4.58
N GLN A 382 3.63 1.72 3.36
CA GLN A 382 3.37 2.96 2.60
C GLN A 382 2.48 3.96 3.36
N GLY A 383 1.66 3.50 4.32
CA GLY A 383 0.84 4.37 5.18
C GLY A 383 1.29 4.48 6.65
N SER A 384 2.42 3.88 7.01
CA SER A 384 3.00 3.93 8.36
C SER A 384 4.46 4.41 8.30
N THR A 385 5.43 3.50 8.18
CA THR A 385 6.87 3.78 8.21
C THR A 385 7.29 4.78 7.13
N TRP A 386 6.68 4.74 5.95
CA TRP A 386 6.98 5.68 4.85
C TRP A 386 6.37 7.07 5.08
N VAL A 387 5.23 7.17 5.79
CA VAL A 387 4.65 8.44 6.24
C VAL A 387 5.51 9.04 7.36
N ILE A 388 6.03 8.21 8.26
CA ILE A 388 6.98 8.61 9.31
C ILE A 388 8.30 9.11 8.73
N GLN A 389 8.83 8.46 7.69
CA GLN A 389 9.93 8.98 6.88
C GLN A 389 9.56 10.33 6.25
N ALA A 390 8.40 10.44 5.61
CA ALA A 390 7.97 11.66 4.94
C ALA A 390 7.85 12.88 5.88
N ARG A 391 7.42 12.70 7.14
CA ARG A 391 7.38 13.77 8.19
C ARG A 391 8.75 14.41 8.47
N ARG A 392 9.83 13.75 8.07
CA ARG A 392 11.23 14.16 8.30
C ARG A 392 11.86 14.76 7.03
N MET A 393 11.03 15.12 6.03
CA MET A 393 11.44 15.62 4.70
C MET A 393 10.89 17.02 4.40
N ASP A 394 11.43 17.71 3.39
CA ASP A 394 10.86 18.98 2.94
C ASP A 394 9.70 18.72 1.96
N GLY A 395 8.48 18.97 2.42
CA GLY A 395 7.26 18.85 1.62
C GLY A 395 7.04 19.96 0.59
N ARG A 396 7.91 21.00 0.55
CA ARG A 396 7.76 22.12 -0.38
C ARG A 396 8.22 21.72 -1.80
N VAL A 397 7.34 21.93 -2.78
CA VAL A 397 7.55 21.63 -4.20
C VAL A 397 7.17 22.86 -5.01
N GLY A 398 8.16 23.75 -5.20
CA GLY A 398 7.91 25.08 -5.76
C GLY A 398 6.92 25.87 -4.88
N PRO A 399 5.78 26.33 -5.42
CA PRO A 399 4.76 27.02 -4.63
C PRO A 399 3.83 26.06 -3.87
N PHE A 400 3.86 24.76 -4.16
CA PHE A 400 3.00 23.77 -3.51
C PHE A 400 3.65 23.20 -2.24
N THR A 401 2.84 22.70 -1.30
CA THR A 401 3.32 21.97 -0.11
C THR A 401 2.55 20.66 0.03
N ILE A 402 3.26 19.54 -0.16
CA ILE A 402 2.74 18.17 -0.03
C ILE A 402 2.87 17.71 1.43
N LEU A 403 1.78 17.16 1.99
CA LEU A 403 1.75 16.63 3.35
C LEU A 403 2.32 15.19 3.40
N PRO A 404 2.82 14.70 4.55
CA PRO A 404 3.46 13.39 4.65
C PRO A 404 2.51 12.23 4.27
N ASP A 405 1.28 12.33 4.77
CA ASP A 405 0.15 11.43 4.55
C ASP A 405 -0.41 11.50 3.11
N GLN A 406 -0.09 12.56 2.35
CA GLN A 406 -0.45 12.64 0.92
C GLN A 406 0.50 11.86 0.00
N MET A 407 1.68 11.44 0.45
CA MET A 407 2.64 10.72 -0.40
C MET A 407 2.10 9.38 -0.89
N ASN A 408 1.20 8.74 -0.14
CA ASN A 408 0.52 7.52 -0.55
C ASN A 408 -0.46 7.73 -1.74
N THR A 409 -0.77 8.98 -2.13
CA THR A 409 -1.51 9.32 -3.36
C THR A 409 -0.78 8.81 -4.61
N PHE A 410 0.56 8.73 -4.57
CA PHE A 410 1.35 8.34 -5.73
C PHE A 410 1.10 6.89 -6.15
N ASN A 411 0.73 5.97 -5.25
CA ASN A 411 0.47 4.58 -5.65
C ASN A 411 -0.76 4.44 -6.58
N PRO A 412 -2.01 4.81 -6.20
CA PRO A 412 -3.16 4.72 -7.11
C PRO A 412 -3.01 5.60 -8.36
N LEU A 413 -2.30 6.73 -8.26
CA LEU A 413 -1.97 7.56 -9.42
C LEU A 413 -1.05 6.81 -10.41
N MET A 414 0.02 6.19 -9.90
CA MET A 414 0.96 5.41 -10.71
C MET A 414 0.28 4.16 -11.26
N ILE A 415 -0.56 3.45 -10.50
CA ILE A 415 -1.35 2.31 -10.99
C ILE A 415 -2.16 2.68 -12.23
N LEU A 416 -2.94 3.77 -12.17
CA LEU A 416 -3.82 4.21 -13.25
C LEU A 416 -3.05 4.53 -14.56
N PHE A 417 -1.83 5.06 -14.47
CA PHE A 417 -0.98 5.29 -15.64
C PHE A 417 -0.15 4.07 -16.07
N MET A 418 0.36 3.30 -15.12
CA MET A 418 1.32 2.22 -15.39
C MET A 418 0.64 0.95 -15.89
N VAL A 419 -0.55 0.56 -15.40
CA VAL A 419 -1.22 -0.67 -15.86
C VAL A 419 -1.45 -0.64 -17.39
N PRO A 420 -1.99 0.43 -18.01
CA PRO A 420 -2.07 0.54 -19.47
C PRO A 420 -0.71 0.48 -20.17
N ILE A 421 0.35 1.05 -19.59
CA ILE A 421 1.71 1.02 -20.15
C ILE A 421 2.31 -0.40 -20.09
N PHE A 422 2.05 -1.14 -19.01
CA PHE A 422 2.50 -2.52 -18.85
C PHE A 422 1.86 -3.43 -19.91
N GLU A 423 0.54 -3.35 -20.11
CA GLU A 423 -0.17 -4.16 -21.10
C GLU A 423 0.13 -3.73 -22.55
N ALA A 424 0.13 -2.43 -22.86
CA ALA A 424 0.28 -1.96 -24.25
C ALA A 424 1.73 -1.97 -24.76
N PHE A 425 2.72 -1.82 -23.88
CA PHE A 425 4.13 -1.64 -24.29
C PHE A 425 5.11 -2.60 -23.61
N ILE A 426 5.07 -2.75 -22.29
CA ILE A 426 6.13 -3.48 -21.56
C ILE A 426 6.02 -5.00 -21.80
N TYR A 427 4.85 -5.62 -21.59
CA TYR A 427 4.70 -7.06 -21.85
C TYR A 427 4.89 -7.41 -23.34
N PRO A 428 4.29 -6.70 -24.33
CA PRO A 428 4.52 -7.00 -25.75
C PRO A 428 5.97 -6.81 -26.21
N CYS A 429 6.75 -5.95 -25.55
CA CYS A 429 8.19 -5.84 -25.78
C CYS A 429 8.94 -7.01 -25.12
N LEU A 430 8.69 -7.27 -23.84
CA LEU A 430 9.40 -8.30 -23.06
C LEU A 430 9.12 -9.73 -23.57
N HIS A 431 7.93 -10.01 -24.09
CA HIS A 431 7.58 -11.28 -24.74
C HIS A 431 8.48 -11.62 -25.95
N LYS A 432 9.11 -10.62 -26.60
CA LYS A 432 10.06 -10.84 -27.71
C LYS A 432 11.43 -11.33 -27.23
N VAL A 433 11.72 -11.23 -25.93
CA VAL A 433 13.03 -11.50 -25.33
C VAL A 433 12.97 -12.65 -24.32
N VAL A 434 11.89 -12.76 -23.55
CA VAL A 434 11.72 -13.73 -22.46
C VAL A 434 10.31 -14.30 -22.46
N VAL A 435 10.17 -15.61 -22.25
CA VAL A 435 8.88 -16.24 -21.96
C VAL A 435 8.39 -15.74 -20.60
N ILE A 436 7.40 -14.84 -20.60
CA ILE A 436 6.75 -14.33 -19.41
C ILE A 436 5.73 -15.38 -18.93
N THR A 437 5.83 -15.80 -17.68
CA THR A 437 4.80 -16.63 -17.01
C THR A 437 4.32 -15.89 -15.74
N PRO A 438 3.12 -16.18 -15.21
CA PRO A 438 2.60 -15.49 -14.02
C PRO A 438 3.57 -15.56 -12.84
N LEU A 439 4.12 -16.75 -12.56
CA LEU A 439 5.10 -16.96 -11.49
C LEU A 439 6.42 -16.19 -11.72
N ARG A 440 6.80 -15.90 -12.98
CA ARG A 440 7.96 -15.05 -13.30
C ARG A 440 7.67 -13.56 -13.12
N LYS A 441 6.46 -13.09 -13.45
CA LYS A 441 6.02 -11.73 -13.10
C LYS A 441 6.08 -11.56 -11.57
N MET A 442 5.46 -12.49 -10.80
CA MET A 442 5.49 -12.45 -9.33
C MET A 442 6.91 -12.49 -8.76
N ALA A 443 7.78 -13.38 -9.25
CA ALA A 443 9.18 -13.40 -8.81
C ALA A 443 9.91 -12.06 -9.06
N MET A 444 9.68 -11.41 -10.21
CA MET A 444 10.24 -10.09 -10.49
C MET A 444 9.64 -9.01 -9.58
N GLY A 445 8.32 -9.01 -9.37
CA GLY A 445 7.66 -8.02 -8.51
C GLY A 445 8.15 -8.06 -7.06
N GLY A 446 8.49 -9.25 -6.55
CA GLY A 446 9.13 -9.40 -5.24
C GLY A 446 10.57 -8.89 -5.18
N VAL A 447 11.35 -9.04 -6.26
CA VAL A 447 12.69 -8.44 -6.38
C VAL A 447 12.61 -6.91 -6.46
N LEU A 448 11.59 -6.35 -7.14
CA LEU A 448 11.34 -4.92 -7.15
C LEU A 448 10.93 -4.39 -5.76
N ALA A 449 10.09 -5.12 -5.01
CA ALA A 449 9.76 -4.74 -3.63
C ALA A 449 11.01 -4.64 -2.74
N ALA A 450 11.94 -5.61 -2.86
CA ALA A 450 13.23 -5.53 -2.18
C ALA A 450 14.07 -4.31 -2.62
N LEU A 451 14.13 -4.03 -3.93
CA LEU A 451 14.86 -2.87 -4.47
C LEU A 451 14.27 -1.53 -3.99
N SER A 452 12.94 -1.42 -3.92
CA SER A 452 12.24 -0.28 -3.34
C SER A 452 12.71 -0.02 -1.89
N PHE A 453 12.83 -1.08 -1.09
CA PHE A 453 13.31 -0.97 0.29
C PHE A 453 14.80 -0.65 0.41
N VAL A 454 15.65 -1.09 -0.53
CA VAL A 454 17.04 -0.59 -0.63
C VAL A 454 17.07 0.92 -0.90
N ILE A 455 16.21 1.42 -1.79
CA ILE A 455 16.08 2.86 -2.07
C ILE A 455 15.60 3.61 -0.80
N ALA A 456 14.61 3.07 -0.09
CA ALA A 456 14.09 3.65 1.14
C ALA A 456 15.14 3.72 2.27
N GLY A 457 15.98 2.68 2.42
CA GLY A 457 17.10 2.68 3.36
C GLY A 457 18.18 3.71 3.02
N ILE A 458 18.54 3.84 1.75
CA ILE A 458 19.48 4.87 1.26
C ILE A 458 18.92 6.28 1.50
N LEU A 459 17.63 6.48 1.25
CA LEU A 459 16.94 7.74 1.54
C LEU A 459 16.92 8.02 3.04
N GLN A 460 16.67 7.02 3.87
CA GLN A 460 16.60 7.16 5.32
C GLN A 460 17.93 7.60 5.93
N ILE A 461 19.07 7.05 5.47
CA ILE A 461 20.41 7.54 5.85
C ILE A 461 20.52 9.04 5.57
N LYS A 462 20.06 9.49 4.39
CA LYS A 462 20.14 10.91 4.02
C LYS A 462 19.19 11.79 4.84
N VAL A 463 17.98 11.32 5.14
CA VAL A 463 17.03 11.98 6.04
C VAL A 463 17.61 12.11 7.45
N ASN A 464 18.18 11.04 8.00
CA ASN A 464 18.81 11.02 9.33
C ASN A 464 19.95 12.04 9.45
N SER A 465 20.73 12.25 8.38
CA SER A 465 21.77 13.31 8.34
C SER A 465 21.24 14.74 8.53
N SER A 466 19.92 14.95 8.38
CA SER A 466 19.25 16.24 8.60
C SER A 466 18.53 16.35 9.96
N MET A 467 18.45 15.27 10.74
CA MET A 467 17.70 15.26 12.00
C MET A 467 18.38 16.08 13.10
N GLU A 468 17.56 16.59 14.02
CA GLU A 468 18.04 17.23 15.24
C GLU A 468 18.34 16.18 16.31
N SER A 469 19.40 16.36 17.10
CA SER A 469 19.66 15.46 18.22
C SER A 469 18.61 15.70 19.30
N MET A 470 18.01 14.62 19.80
CA MET A 470 17.18 14.62 21.00
C MET A 470 18.08 14.47 22.26
N PRO A 471 17.64 14.98 23.43
CA PRO A 471 18.41 14.81 24.66
C PRO A 471 18.43 13.34 25.09
N LEU A 472 19.50 12.92 25.76
CA LEU A 472 19.59 11.58 26.33
C LEU A 472 18.71 11.45 27.58
N SER A 473 18.42 10.21 28.00
CA SER A 473 17.73 9.96 29.27
C SER A 473 18.50 10.58 30.44
N GLY A 474 17.82 11.33 31.31
CA GLY A 474 18.45 12.10 32.39
C GLY A 474 19.21 13.36 31.96
N GLN A 475 19.07 13.80 30.69
CA GLN A 475 19.62 15.07 30.19
C GLN A 475 18.54 15.99 29.62
N ALA A 476 18.84 17.28 29.59
CA ALA A 476 18.07 18.32 28.91
C ALA A 476 18.98 19.16 28.01
N PHE A 477 18.40 19.83 27.00
CA PHE A 477 19.10 20.90 26.29
C PHE A 477 18.72 22.28 26.82
N VAL A 478 19.70 23.19 26.89
CA VAL A 478 19.47 24.61 27.18
C VAL A 478 20.06 25.44 26.06
N TYR A 479 19.22 26.16 25.32
CA TYR A 479 19.62 27.09 24.29
C TYR A 479 19.71 28.50 24.88
N ARG A 480 20.93 28.96 25.20
CA ARG A 480 21.17 30.31 25.73
C ARG A 480 21.11 31.35 24.62
N LEU A 481 20.31 32.38 24.82
CA LEU A 481 20.16 33.58 23.98
C LEU A 481 20.38 34.86 24.81
N GLY A 482 20.50 36.01 24.14
CA GLY A 482 20.61 37.33 24.77
C GLY A 482 22.00 37.97 24.64
N ASN A 483 22.15 39.17 25.20
CA ASN A 483 23.30 40.06 24.97
C ASN A 483 24.38 40.00 26.06
N SER A 484 24.19 39.24 27.13
CA SER A 484 25.21 39.05 28.18
C SER A 484 26.46 38.40 27.60
N VAL A 485 27.61 39.05 27.73
CA VAL A 485 28.88 38.69 27.04
C VAL A 485 29.61 37.53 27.73
N ASP A 486 29.45 37.37 29.05
CA ASP A 486 30.24 36.43 29.85
C ASP A 486 29.76 34.98 29.74
N THR A 487 30.69 34.03 29.85
CA THR A 487 30.36 32.61 30.11
C THR A 487 29.82 32.47 31.53
N LEU A 488 28.53 32.16 31.66
CA LEU A 488 27.87 32.01 32.95
C LEU A 488 28.23 30.66 33.56
N VAL A 489 28.66 30.66 34.82
CA VAL A 489 29.01 29.44 35.57
C VAL A 489 27.95 29.22 36.64
N SER A 490 27.35 28.04 36.68
CA SER A 490 26.45 27.64 37.76
C SER A 490 27.25 27.30 39.03
N GLN A 491 26.61 27.32 40.20
CA GLN A 491 27.26 26.93 41.47
C GLN A 491 27.80 25.48 41.44
N ASN A 492 27.23 24.64 40.57
CA ASN A 492 27.66 23.26 40.32
C ASN A 492 28.85 23.15 39.33
N GLY A 493 29.43 24.27 38.90
CA GLY A 493 30.60 24.32 38.01
C GLY A 493 30.32 24.14 36.51
N LEU A 494 29.07 23.98 36.09
CA LEU A 494 28.72 23.89 34.66
C LEU A 494 28.70 25.28 34.01
N ILE A 495 29.33 25.39 32.83
CA ILE A 495 29.42 26.61 32.02
C ILE A 495 28.28 26.63 30.99
N LEU A 496 27.43 27.65 31.06
CA LEU A 496 26.34 27.89 30.11
C LEU A 496 26.84 28.81 28.99
N ALA A 497 27.40 28.21 27.94
CA ALA A 497 27.87 28.94 26.76
C ALA A 497 26.68 29.48 25.94
N PRO A 498 26.86 30.54 25.12
CA PRO A 498 25.86 30.93 24.13
C PRO A 498 25.53 29.79 23.16
N GLY A 499 24.27 29.61 22.79
CA GLY A 499 23.82 28.51 21.92
C GLY A 499 23.32 27.26 22.67
N LYS A 500 23.29 26.10 21.98
CA LYS A 500 22.77 24.82 22.50
C LYS A 500 23.78 24.14 23.43
N ASN A 501 23.43 24.02 24.72
CA ASN A 501 24.15 23.26 25.75
C ASN A 501 23.39 21.95 26.04
N ALA A 502 24.09 20.91 26.50
CA ALA A 502 23.52 19.61 26.86
C ALA A 502 23.93 19.25 28.29
N TRP A 503 22.98 19.32 29.22
CA TRP A 503 23.22 19.25 30.67
C TRP A 503 22.42 18.09 31.30
N PRO A 504 22.83 17.54 32.45
CA PRO A 504 21.98 16.66 33.25
C PRO A 504 20.67 17.33 33.68
N GLU A 505 19.69 16.53 34.09
CA GLU A 505 18.53 17.03 34.83
C GLU A 505 18.90 17.48 36.25
N GLY A 506 18.18 18.48 36.77
CA GLY A 506 18.45 19.10 38.07
C GLY A 506 18.18 20.61 38.09
N ILE A 507 18.50 21.23 39.22
CA ILE A 507 18.40 22.68 39.44
C ILE A 507 19.80 23.29 39.38
N TYR A 508 19.94 24.38 38.64
CA TYR A 508 21.19 25.09 38.41
C TYR A 508 21.07 26.56 38.78
N ASP A 509 21.64 26.92 39.92
CA ASP A 509 21.73 28.30 40.37
C ASP A 509 22.93 29.01 39.73
N PHE A 510 22.71 30.24 39.27
CA PHE A 510 23.72 31.12 38.70
C PHE A 510 23.82 32.40 39.53
N GLN A 511 24.99 33.06 39.49
CA GLN A 511 25.12 34.44 39.93
C GLN A 511 25.75 35.30 38.83
N ILE A 512 25.20 36.49 38.65
CA ILE A 512 25.68 37.56 37.78
C ILE A 512 25.73 38.81 38.65
N GLU A 513 26.94 39.32 38.93
CA GLU A 513 27.16 40.42 39.87
C GLU A 513 26.48 40.14 41.23
N ASN A 514 25.54 40.98 41.66
CA ASN A 514 24.76 40.84 42.89
C ASN A 514 23.39 40.14 42.68
N ARG A 515 23.20 39.38 41.59
CA ARG A 515 21.90 38.81 41.20
C ARG A 515 21.99 37.32 40.96
N SER A 516 20.95 36.59 41.35
CA SER A 516 20.83 35.15 41.16
C SER A 516 19.56 34.77 40.39
N PHE A 517 19.67 33.72 39.58
CA PHE A 517 18.52 33.03 38.99
C PHE A 517 18.81 31.52 38.95
N SER A 518 17.75 30.72 38.83
CA SER A 518 17.81 29.26 38.84
C SER A 518 17.21 28.71 37.54
N LEU A 519 17.84 27.69 36.96
CA LEU A 519 17.25 26.90 35.88
C LEU A 519 16.88 25.51 36.40
N GLU A 520 15.60 25.15 36.35
CA GLU A 520 15.14 23.78 36.60
C GLU A 520 15.01 23.03 35.27
N LEU A 521 15.74 21.93 35.15
CA LEU A 521 15.81 21.10 33.94
C LEU A 521 15.34 19.68 34.25
N HIS A 522 14.34 19.19 33.51
CA HIS A 522 13.90 17.78 33.58
C HIS A 522 14.44 16.96 32.41
N GLY A 523 14.75 15.68 32.64
CA GLY A 523 15.23 14.76 31.61
C GLY A 523 14.27 14.64 30.42
N GLY A 524 14.83 14.56 29.21
CA GLY A 524 14.08 14.47 27.96
C GLY A 524 13.59 15.80 27.40
N LYS A 525 13.62 16.89 28.19
CA LYS A 525 13.11 18.22 27.76
C LYS A 525 14.18 19.11 27.12
N SER A 526 13.74 20.24 26.58
CA SER A 526 14.62 21.24 25.97
C SER A 526 14.07 22.64 26.22
N TYR A 527 14.95 23.57 26.57
CA TYR A 527 14.60 24.88 27.08
C TYR A 527 15.33 25.98 26.32
N VAL A 528 14.66 27.09 26.05
CA VAL A 528 15.31 28.36 25.68
C VAL A 528 15.53 29.15 26.96
N ALA A 529 16.72 29.72 27.13
CA ALA A 529 17.05 30.64 28.22
C ALA A 529 17.54 31.96 27.61
N GLY A 530 16.63 32.93 27.49
CA GLY A 530 16.97 34.29 27.10
C GLY A 530 17.49 35.05 28.32
N ILE A 531 18.76 35.44 28.30
CA ILE A 531 19.46 36.10 29.42
C ILE A 531 20.08 37.40 28.89
N SER A 532 19.42 38.51 29.20
CA SER A 532 19.78 39.83 28.69
C SER A 532 19.95 40.84 29.82
N ILE A 533 20.85 41.81 29.62
CA ILE A 533 21.03 42.95 30.51
C ILE A 533 20.56 44.20 29.77
N ILE A 534 19.58 44.90 30.35
CA ILE A 534 18.93 46.10 29.78
C ILE A 534 18.70 47.08 30.94
N ASP A 535 19.09 48.36 30.77
CA ASP A 535 18.98 49.41 31.80
C ASP A 535 19.48 48.97 33.19
N ASP A 536 20.69 48.39 33.22
CA ASP A 536 21.34 47.76 34.38
C ASP A 536 20.49 46.71 35.10
N LYS A 537 19.47 46.11 34.47
CA LYS A 537 18.66 45.00 35.01
C LYS A 537 18.96 43.70 34.28
N LEU A 538 19.18 42.65 35.07
CA LEU A 538 19.19 41.28 34.57
C LEU A 538 17.75 40.85 34.28
N LEU A 539 17.48 40.45 33.05
CA LEU A 539 16.20 39.92 32.60
C LEU A 539 16.42 38.50 32.07
N VAL A 540 15.73 37.54 32.71
CA VAL A 540 15.79 36.11 32.38
C VAL A 540 14.38 35.67 32.00
N ASN A 541 14.22 35.05 30.83
CA ASN A 541 13.01 34.35 30.44
C ASN A 541 13.37 32.94 29.97
N THR A 542 12.66 31.95 30.50
CA THR A 542 12.90 30.52 30.28
C THR A 542 11.61 29.82 29.87
N PHE A 543 11.63 29.12 28.74
CA PHE A 543 10.48 28.35 28.28
C PHE A 543 10.90 27.04 27.61
N GLU A 544 10.04 26.03 27.70
CA GLU A 544 10.22 24.74 27.05
C GLU A 544 9.97 24.85 25.54
N TYR A 545 10.81 24.21 24.74
CA TYR A 545 10.62 24.06 23.29
C TYR A 545 10.74 22.59 22.87
N LYS A 546 9.99 22.20 21.84
CA LYS A 546 10.12 20.85 21.27
C LYS A 546 11.33 20.81 20.33
N CYS A 547 12.30 19.92 20.60
CA CYS A 547 13.37 19.58 19.65
C CYS A 547 12.86 18.77 18.44
N GLU A 548 11.66 18.16 18.56
CA GLU A 548 10.95 17.53 17.47
C GLU A 548 10.67 18.55 16.35
N LYS A 549 10.89 18.15 15.10
CA LYS A 549 10.54 18.98 13.95
C LYS A 549 9.02 19.01 13.75
N VAL A 550 8.48 20.20 13.47
CA VAL A 550 7.08 20.35 13.08
C VAL A 550 6.79 19.69 11.72
N GLU A 551 5.55 19.27 11.49
CA GLU A 551 5.17 18.54 10.27
C GLU A 551 5.41 19.31 8.97
N ASN A 552 5.54 18.56 7.87
CA ASN A 552 5.83 19.11 6.55
C ASN A 552 4.91 20.28 6.18
N GLY A 553 5.55 21.41 5.90
CA GLY A 553 4.92 22.69 5.65
C GLY A 553 5.21 23.71 6.75
N ARG A 554 5.10 23.34 8.03
CA ARG A 554 5.13 24.32 9.13
C ARG A 554 6.53 24.84 9.42
N THR A 555 6.60 26.05 9.99
CA THR A 555 7.80 26.66 10.58
C THR A 555 7.40 27.27 11.92
N ARG A 556 7.99 26.80 13.02
CA ARG A 556 7.62 27.28 14.37
C ARG A 556 8.36 28.55 14.74
N ILE A 557 7.67 29.50 15.33
CA ILE A 557 8.23 30.71 15.93
C ILE A 557 7.88 30.70 17.42
N TYR A 558 8.90 30.84 18.27
CA TYR A 558 8.77 31.13 19.69
C TYR A 558 9.09 32.60 19.95
N LEU A 559 8.29 33.26 20.77
CA LEU A 559 8.45 34.67 21.13
C LEU A 559 9.22 34.79 22.46
N LEU A 560 10.44 35.33 22.37
CA LEU A 560 11.23 35.74 23.53
C LEU A 560 10.93 37.22 23.81
N THR A 561 10.39 37.49 24.99
CA THR A 561 10.09 38.83 25.52
C THR A 561 10.25 38.81 27.04
N THR A 562 10.56 39.95 27.65
CA THR A 562 10.79 40.07 29.09
C THR A 562 9.51 40.47 29.82
N GLU A 563 9.31 40.05 31.07
CA GLU A 563 8.05 40.25 31.81
C GLU A 563 7.61 41.72 31.97
N ASN A 564 8.55 42.65 31.84
CA ASN A 564 8.31 44.10 31.92
C ASN A 564 8.24 44.77 30.53
N SER A 565 8.24 44.00 29.44
CA SER A 565 8.19 44.53 28.08
C SER A 565 6.85 45.20 27.78
N LYS A 566 6.93 46.41 27.22
CA LYS A 566 5.76 47.16 26.73
C LYS A 566 5.05 46.44 25.58
N LEU A 567 5.70 45.46 24.94
CA LEU A 567 5.13 44.68 23.84
C LEU A 567 4.20 43.55 24.33
N ILE A 568 4.25 43.15 25.61
CA ILE A 568 3.32 42.14 26.14
C ILE A 568 1.88 42.59 25.95
N GLY A 569 1.02 41.67 25.49
CA GLY A 569 -0.38 41.96 25.19
C GLY A 569 -0.63 42.57 23.80
N HIS A 570 0.38 43.05 23.09
CA HIS A 570 0.23 43.46 21.69
C HIS A 570 0.05 42.23 20.78
N LYS A 571 -0.55 42.45 19.61
CA LYS A 571 -0.64 41.41 18.58
C LYS A 571 0.69 41.22 17.86
N PHE A 572 0.94 39.97 17.49
CA PHE A 572 2.02 39.54 16.62
C PHE A 572 1.40 38.86 15.39
N TYR A 573 1.62 39.44 14.22
CA TYR A 573 1.04 38.99 12.96
C TYR A 573 2.08 38.23 12.12
N ILE A 574 1.64 37.14 11.50
CA ILE A 574 2.37 36.46 10.43
C ILE A 574 1.65 36.80 9.13
N LEU A 575 2.27 37.61 8.28
CA LEU A 575 1.75 38.03 7.00
C LEU A 575 2.37 37.22 5.85
N ASP A 576 1.57 36.79 4.88
CA ASP A 576 2.05 36.09 3.69
C ASP A 576 2.72 37.03 2.67
N SER A 577 3.21 36.46 1.57
CA SER A 577 3.86 37.22 0.49
C SER A 577 2.95 38.22 -0.24
N ALA A 578 1.64 38.23 0.05
CA ALA A 578 0.65 39.19 -0.45
C ALA A 578 0.08 40.06 0.69
N MET A 579 0.73 40.08 1.86
CA MET A 579 0.38 40.83 3.08
C MET A 579 -0.95 40.42 3.73
N ASN A 580 -1.49 39.23 3.43
CA ASN A 580 -2.64 38.69 4.15
C ASN A 580 -2.21 38.08 5.48
N VAL A 581 -3.03 38.20 6.53
CA VAL A 581 -2.80 37.51 7.82
C VAL A 581 -2.90 36.00 7.62
N ASN A 582 -1.78 35.30 7.77
CA ASN A 582 -1.69 33.84 7.77
C ASN A 582 -2.03 33.26 9.15
N GLN A 583 -1.51 33.88 10.21
CA GLN A 583 -1.81 33.61 11.62
C GLN A 583 -1.63 34.91 12.43
N GLU A 584 -2.29 35.01 13.57
CA GLU A 584 -1.99 36.03 14.59
C GLU A 584 -1.89 35.38 15.98
N THR A 585 -1.13 36.00 16.88
CA THR A 585 -1.09 35.63 18.30
C THR A 585 -0.88 36.87 19.18
N VAL A 586 -0.93 36.70 20.50
CA VAL A 586 -0.65 37.77 21.48
C VAL A 586 0.75 37.57 22.05
N ILE A 587 1.57 38.63 22.08
CA ILE A 587 2.92 38.59 22.64
C ILE A 587 2.85 38.25 24.13
N ARG A 588 3.45 37.11 24.49
CA ARG A 588 3.64 36.61 25.86
C ARG A 588 4.96 35.84 25.94
N PRO A 589 5.63 35.80 27.10
CA PRO A 589 6.82 34.97 27.34
C PRO A 589 6.63 33.52 26.85
N GLY A 590 7.50 33.07 25.93
CA GLY A 590 7.52 31.68 25.46
C GLY A 590 6.34 31.27 24.56
N GLN A 591 5.44 32.19 24.21
CA GLN A 591 4.33 31.91 23.28
C GLN A 591 4.88 31.41 21.95
N SER A 592 4.30 30.33 21.43
CA SER A 592 4.62 29.83 20.09
C SER A 592 3.48 30.09 19.10
N VAL A 593 3.85 30.20 17.83
CA VAL A 593 2.96 30.34 16.68
C VAL A 593 3.63 29.69 15.47
N ASP A 594 2.88 28.92 14.68
CA ASP A 594 3.39 28.25 13.48
C ASP A 594 3.02 29.04 12.23
N ILE A 595 4.00 29.26 11.34
CA ILE A 595 3.70 29.60 9.94
C ILE A 595 3.08 28.35 9.32
N VAL A 596 1.78 28.41 8.98
CA VAL A 596 1.08 27.31 8.31
C VAL A 596 0.92 27.67 6.82
N PRO A 597 1.62 27.00 5.89
CA PRO A 597 1.52 27.34 4.48
C PRO A 597 0.12 27.03 3.94
N ASN A 598 -0.34 27.89 3.04
CA ASN A 598 -1.49 27.60 2.18
C ASN A 598 -1.15 26.46 1.20
N ILE A 599 -2.16 25.90 0.50
CA ILE A 599 -1.95 24.86 -0.53
C ILE A 599 -0.97 25.35 -1.60
N VAL A 600 -1.10 26.62 -1.97
CA VAL A 600 -0.17 27.40 -2.78
C VAL A 600 0.37 28.53 -1.89
N SER A 601 1.68 28.56 -1.63
CA SER A 601 2.34 29.63 -0.87
C SER A 601 3.81 29.76 -1.27
N TYR A 602 4.33 30.99 -1.24
CA TYR A 602 5.77 31.23 -1.29
C TYR A 602 6.38 31.08 0.12
N PRO A 603 7.68 30.79 0.25
CA PRO A 603 8.33 30.65 1.57
C PRO A 603 8.61 32.00 2.26
N GLN A 604 8.38 33.13 1.60
CA GLN A 604 8.58 34.47 2.17
C GLN A 604 7.36 34.94 2.96
N TYR A 605 7.58 35.30 4.21
CA TYR A 605 6.59 35.85 5.14
C TYR A 605 7.15 37.10 5.83
N THR A 606 6.26 37.99 6.29
CA THR A 606 6.62 39.14 7.14
C THR A 606 6.03 38.93 8.53
N LEU A 607 6.86 39.06 9.56
CA LEU A 607 6.45 39.04 10.96
C LEU A 607 6.29 40.49 11.42
N ALA A 608 5.08 40.91 11.79
CA ALA A 608 4.77 42.31 12.07
C ALA A 608 4.17 42.48 13.49
N TYR A 609 4.70 43.42 14.27
CA TYR A 609 4.29 43.61 15.67
C TYR A 609 4.61 45.01 16.23
N GLY A 610 4.05 45.32 17.39
CA GLY A 610 4.07 46.66 18.02
C GLY A 610 2.72 47.34 17.88
N ASN A 611 2.71 48.66 17.75
CA ASN A 611 1.54 49.39 17.25
C ASN A 611 1.44 49.13 15.75
N CYS A 612 0.23 48.79 15.27
CA CYS A 612 -0.04 48.51 13.87
C CYS A 612 -1.20 49.38 13.38
N ASN A 613 -1.12 49.87 12.14
CA ASN A 613 -2.22 50.60 11.51
C ASN A 613 -3.24 49.64 10.85
N GLU A 614 -4.35 50.18 10.32
CA GLU A 614 -5.39 49.40 9.63
C GLU A 614 -4.87 48.67 8.37
N ALA A 615 -3.71 49.08 7.82
CA ALA A 615 -3.04 48.45 6.69
C ALA A 615 -1.98 47.40 7.13
N LEU A 616 -1.99 46.99 8.41
CA LEU A 616 -1.06 46.01 9.02
C LEU A 616 0.43 46.37 8.93
N GLN A 617 0.75 47.65 8.71
CA GLN A 617 2.10 48.18 8.88
C GLN A 617 2.31 48.44 10.37
N CYS A 618 3.40 47.92 10.94
CA CYS A 618 3.67 47.99 12.38
C CYS A 618 5.02 48.64 12.70
N ASP A 619 5.23 49.04 13.96
CA ASP A 619 6.51 49.57 14.46
C ASP A 619 7.71 48.66 14.13
N HIS A 620 7.49 47.34 14.08
CA HIS A 620 8.50 46.34 13.76
C HIS A 620 8.01 45.35 12.69
N GLU A 621 8.82 45.18 11.63
CA GLU A 621 8.62 44.18 10.57
C GLU A 621 9.90 43.36 10.34
N ILE A 622 9.80 42.03 10.37
CA ILE A 622 10.90 41.10 10.12
C ILE A 622 10.54 40.19 8.95
N LYS A 623 11.34 40.19 7.88
CA LYS A 623 11.13 39.27 6.75
C LYS A 623 11.80 37.93 7.03
N ILE A 624 11.01 36.86 7.03
CA ILE A 624 11.44 35.48 7.30
C ILE A 624 11.22 34.60 6.07
N ASN A 625 12.19 33.73 5.79
CA ASN A 625 12.02 32.62 4.86
C ASN A 625 11.64 31.38 5.68
N ALA A 626 10.39 30.94 5.55
CA ALA A 626 9.78 29.81 6.26
C ALA A 626 10.31 28.48 5.69
N THR A 627 11.12 27.79 6.49
CA THR A 627 11.76 26.52 6.12
C THR A 627 11.15 25.35 6.86
N VAL A 628 10.63 24.37 6.12
CA VAL A 628 9.84 23.24 6.64
C VAL A 628 10.55 22.51 7.78
N GLY A 629 9.84 22.29 8.89
CA GLY A 629 10.33 21.55 10.05
C GLY A 629 11.31 22.31 10.94
N SER A 630 11.65 23.57 10.63
CA SER A 630 12.49 24.40 11.49
C SER A 630 11.70 25.08 12.62
N ALA A 631 12.42 25.40 13.70
CA ALA A 631 11.92 26.24 14.78
C ALA A 631 12.89 27.40 15.03
N HIS A 632 12.31 28.59 15.23
CA HIS A 632 13.01 29.84 15.49
C HIS A 632 12.60 30.44 16.83
N VAL A 633 13.51 31.20 17.43
CA VAL A 633 13.19 32.17 18.47
C VAL A 633 13.35 33.56 17.87
N ILE A 634 12.39 34.43 18.13
CA ILE A 634 12.43 35.86 17.83
C ILE A 634 12.47 36.60 19.17
N ASP A 635 13.56 37.30 19.46
CA ASP A 635 13.59 38.28 20.55
C ASP A 635 12.89 39.55 20.07
N VAL A 636 11.65 39.77 20.54
CA VAL A 636 10.84 40.92 20.10
C VAL A 636 11.28 42.23 20.78
N ASP A 637 11.90 42.14 21.96
CA ASP A 637 12.38 43.28 22.72
C ASP A 637 13.70 43.83 22.12
N GLN A 638 14.56 42.94 21.58
CA GLN A 638 15.80 43.30 20.86
C GLN A 638 15.58 43.52 19.35
N GLY A 639 14.43 44.10 18.97
CA GLY A 639 14.16 44.49 17.58
C GLY A 639 14.06 43.34 16.57
N GLY A 640 13.75 42.13 17.03
CA GLY A 640 13.47 40.98 16.18
C GLY A 640 14.62 40.01 15.96
N LEU A 641 15.58 39.91 16.89
CA LEU A 641 16.76 39.04 16.75
C LEU A 641 16.34 37.57 16.57
N ARG A 642 16.53 37.05 15.35
CA ARG A 642 16.16 35.70 14.94
C ARG A 642 17.28 34.70 15.20
N THR A 643 17.01 33.70 16.05
CA THR A 643 17.87 32.51 16.19
C THR A 643 17.18 31.25 15.65
N MET A 644 17.93 30.29 15.12
CA MET A 644 17.42 28.96 14.73
C MET A 644 17.75 27.96 15.84
N ILE A 645 16.71 27.37 16.44
CA ILE A 645 16.86 26.40 17.54
C ILE A 645 16.62 24.94 17.11
N VAL A 646 15.88 24.73 16.01
CA VAL A 646 15.73 23.41 15.35
C VAL A 646 15.97 23.58 13.85
N ARG A 647 16.84 22.74 13.28
CA ARG A 647 17.24 22.79 11.86
C ARG A 647 16.11 22.29 10.93
N PRO A 648 15.88 22.93 9.77
CA PRO A 648 14.85 22.51 8.82
C PRO A 648 15.09 21.11 8.25
N ASN A 649 14.08 20.56 7.59
CA ASN A 649 14.27 19.42 6.69
C ASN A 649 15.00 19.89 5.42
N SER A 650 15.99 19.12 4.97
CA SER A 650 16.86 19.47 3.83
C SER A 650 16.82 18.43 2.69
N VAL A 651 15.98 17.40 2.83
CA VAL A 651 15.77 16.35 1.82
C VAL A 651 14.36 16.51 1.28
N SER A 652 14.19 16.92 0.02
CA SER A 652 12.85 17.09 -0.58
C SER A 652 12.08 15.78 -0.61
N VAL A 653 10.79 15.81 -0.25
CA VAL A 653 9.89 14.65 -0.20
C VAL A 653 9.76 13.92 -1.54
N LEU A 654 10.03 14.61 -2.65
CA LEU A 654 10.09 14.02 -3.99
C LEU A 654 11.11 12.88 -4.13
N TRP A 655 12.11 12.80 -3.25
CA TRP A 655 13.04 11.67 -3.22
C TRP A 655 12.42 10.34 -2.78
N GLN A 656 11.16 10.32 -2.29
CA GLN A 656 10.38 9.08 -2.15
C GLN A 656 9.74 8.60 -3.47
N LEU A 657 9.69 9.40 -4.54
CA LEU A 657 9.06 8.96 -5.80
C LEU A 657 9.72 7.70 -6.40
N PRO A 658 11.05 7.51 -6.37
CA PRO A 658 11.68 6.28 -6.87
C PRO A 658 11.28 5.02 -6.09
N GLN A 659 11.17 5.06 -4.75
CA GLN A 659 10.70 3.90 -3.98
C GLN A 659 9.22 3.60 -4.24
N TYR A 660 8.33 4.61 -4.28
CA TYR A 660 6.93 4.41 -4.67
C TYR A 660 6.80 3.82 -6.09
N MET A 661 7.53 4.36 -7.07
CA MET A 661 7.49 3.89 -8.46
C MET A 661 7.95 2.44 -8.61
N VAL A 662 9.07 2.07 -7.97
CA VAL A 662 9.57 0.69 -7.97
C VAL A 662 8.62 -0.25 -7.21
N MET A 663 7.98 0.22 -6.12
CA MET A 663 6.98 -0.58 -5.39
C MET A 663 5.69 -0.78 -6.19
N THR A 664 5.22 0.23 -6.93
CA THR A 664 4.04 0.12 -7.80
C THR A 664 4.31 -0.86 -8.96
N TRP A 665 5.52 -0.81 -9.55
CA TRP A 665 5.94 -1.81 -10.54
C TRP A 665 6.00 -3.21 -9.92
N GLY A 666 6.42 -3.31 -8.65
CA GLY A 666 6.30 -4.51 -7.83
C GLY A 666 4.85 -5.00 -7.75
N GLU A 667 3.91 -4.13 -7.35
CA GLU A 667 2.49 -4.44 -7.20
C GLU A 667 1.83 -4.94 -8.49
N ILE A 668 2.09 -4.30 -9.64
CA ILE A 668 1.52 -4.71 -10.93
C ILE A 668 2.01 -6.12 -11.31
N LEU A 669 3.30 -6.40 -11.13
CA LEU A 669 3.89 -7.70 -11.42
C LEU A 669 3.54 -8.78 -10.38
N PHE A 670 3.18 -8.40 -9.17
CA PHE A 670 3.01 -9.31 -8.03
C PHE A 670 1.57 -9.50 -7.59
N SER A 671 0.88 -8.41 -7.25
CA SER A 671 -0.48 -8.40 -6.69
C SER A 671 -1.52 -8.68 -7.78
N VAL A 672 -1.50 -7.91 -8.87
CA VAL A 672 -2.47 -8.07 -9.97
C VAL A 672 -2.31 -9.44 -10.63
N THR A 673 -1.06 -9.81 -10.96
CA THR A 673 -0.78 -11.14 -11.55
C THR A 673 -1.05 -12.28 -10.55
N GLY A 674 -0.76 -12.11 -9.26
CA GLY A 674 -1.02 -13.14 -8.25
C GLY A 674 -2.51 -13.40 -8.02
N LEU A 675 -3.32 -12.34 -8.07
CA LEU A 675 -4.78 -12.43 -8.02
C LEU A 675 -5.33 -13.17 -9.25
N GLU A 676 -4.88 -12.81 -10.45
CA GLU A 676 -5.23 -13.46 -11.72
C GLU A 676 -4.83 -14.96 -11.72
N PHE A 677 -3.58 -15.25 -11.36
CA PHE A 677 -3.05 -16.61 -11.23
C PHE A 677 -3.85 -17.44 -10.22
N SER A 678 -4.22 -16.87 -9.07
CA SER A 678 -5.09 -17.55 -8.11
C SER A 678 -6.44 -17.93 -8.74
N TYR A 679 -7.01 -17.03 -9.54
CA TYR A 679 -8.31 -17.25 -10.16
C TYR A 679 -8.25 -18.29 -11.29
N SER A 680 -7.16 -18.37 -12.06
CA SER A 680 -7.00 -19.39 -13.11
C SER A 680 -6.69 -20.78 -12.57
N GLN A 681 -5.84 -20.90 -11.54
CA GLN A 681 -5.45 -22.20 -10.98
C GLN A 681 -6.46 -22.78 -9.97
N ALA A 682 -7.51 -22.04 -9.61
CA ALA A 682 -8.59 -22.53 -8.75
C ALA A 682 -9.67 -23.28 -9.55
N SER A 683 -10.02 -24.49 -9.11
CA SER A 683 -11.21 -25.18 -9.62
C SER A 683 -12.47 -24.34 -9.35
N PRO A 684 -13.56 -24.47 -10.15
CA PRO A 684 -14.74 -23.61 -10.05
C PRO A 684 -15.33 -23.53 -8.64
N SER A 685 -15.33 -24.65 -7.91
CA SER A 685 -15.83 -24.75 -6.53
C SER A 685 -14.87 -24.23 -5.44
N MET A 686 -13.63 -23.88 -5.77
CA MET A 686 -12.60 -23.45 -4.81
C MET A 686 -12.22 -21.97 -4.92
N LYS A 687 -12.67 -21.26 -5.96
CA LYS A 687 -12.34 -19.85 -6.22
C LYS A 687 -12.57 -18.94 -5.01
N SER A 688 -13.74 -18.98 -4.38
CA SER A 688 -14.06 -18.17 -3.19
C SER A 688 -13.16 -18.48 -1.99
N VAL A 689 -12.78 -19.75 -1.79
CA VAL A 689 -11.89 -20.17 -0.69
C VAL A 689 -10.47 -19.68 -0.94
N LEU A 690 -9.94 -19.85 -2.15
CA LEU A 690 -8.59 -19.39 -2.47
C LEU A 690 -8.47 -17.86 -2.42
N GLN A 691 -9.50 -17.13 -2.83
CA GLN A 691 -9.57 -15.67 -2.69
C GLN A 691 -9.55 -15.22 -1.21
N ALA A 692 -10.21 -15.95 -0.32
CA ALA A 692 -10.10 -15.69 1.13
C ALA A 692 -8.68 -15.99 1.66
N ILE A 693 -8.02 -17.05 1.18
CA ILE A 693 -6.61 -17.33 1.54
C ILE A 693 -5.66 -16.26 0.98
N TRP A 694 -5.91 -15.73 -0.22
CA TRP A 694 -5.14 -14.62 -0.79
C TRP A 694 -5.24 -13.36 0.09
N LEU A 695 -6.45 -12.94 0.49
CA LEU A 695 -6.63 -11.81 1.42
C LEU A 695 -5.96 -12.06 2.79
N MET A 696 -5.96 -13.31 3.26
CA MET A 696 -5.26 -13.71 4.48
C MET A 696 -3.73 -13.61 4.36
N THR A 697 -3.14 -13.56 3.15
CA THR A 697 -1.70 -13.24 3.01
C THR A 697 -1.36 -11.82 3.44
N THR A 698 -2.28 -10.86 3.23
CA THR A 698 -2.13 -9.48 3.71
C THR A 698 -2.21 -9.41 5.23
N PHE A 699 -3.12 -10.17 5.86
CA PHE A 699 -3.16 -10.32 7.31
C PHE A 699 -1.81 -10.82 7.87
N PHE A 700 -1.27 -11.92 7.35
CA PHE A 700 0.01 -12.44 7.83
C PHE A 700 1.19 -11.50 7.54
N GLY A 701 1.18 -10.74 6.44
CA GLY A 701 2.17 -9.70 6.18
C GLY A 701 2.18 -8.59 7.24
N ASN A 702 1.00 -8.09 7.61
CA ASN A 702 0.90 -7.07 8.66
C ASN A 702 1.26 -7.61 10.05
N VAL A 703 0.96 -8.89 10.36
CA VAL A 703 1.42 -9.55 11.60
C VAL A 703 2.94 -9.71 11.65
N ILE A 704 3.59 -9.97 10.50
CA ILE A 704 5.06 -9.98 10.40
C ILE A 704 5.62 -8.58 10.66
N ASP A 705 5.03 -7.55 10.06
CA ASP A 705 5.49 -6.17 10.27
C ASP A 705 5.37 -5.72 11.74
N MET A 706 4.21 -5.96 12.36
CA MET A 706 3.99 -5.74 13.80
C MET A 706 5.05 -6.42 14.67
N SER A 707 5.54 -7.58 14.24
CA SER A 707 6.54 -8.37 14.98
C SER A 707 7.97 -7.83 14.83
N ILE A 708 8.28 -7.11 13.74
CA ILE A 708 9.63 -6.58 13.44
C ILE A 708 9.70 -5.07 13.74
N SER A 709 8.83 -4.27 13.10
CA SER A 709 8.78 -2.82 13.26
C SER A 709 8.08 -2.43 14.56
N GLY A 710 6.87 -2.94 14.77
CA GLY A 710 6.03 -2.62 15.93
C GLY A 710 6.60 -3.05 17.29
N SER A 711 7.54 -4.00 17.30
CA SER A 711 8.27 -4.44 18.51
C SER A 711 9.52 -3.60 18.82
N HIS A 712 9.92 -2.70 17.91
CA HIS A 712 11.14 -1.89 18.01
C HIS A 712 12.43 -2.73 18.18
N LEU A 713 12.44 -3.96 17.65
CA LEU A 713 13.56 -4.91 17.70
C LEU A 713 14.81 -4.35 17.00
N ILE A 714 14.61 -3.62 15.92
CA ILE A 714 15.60 -2.75 15.27
C ILE A 714 15.29 -1.32 15.74
N ARG A 715 16.33 -0.50 15.98
CA ARG A 715 16.13 0.88 16.48
C ARG A 715 16.39 1.95 15.43
N GLU A 716 17.18 1.59 14.42
CA GLU A 716 17.67 2.43 13.35
C GLU A 716 16.80 2.19 12.10
N PRO A 717 15.90 3.11 11.70
CA PRO A 717 14.95 2.86 10.61
C PRO A 717 15.62 2.60 9.26
N GLU A 718 16.85 3.07 9.04
CA GLU A 718 17.65 2.71 7.87
C GLU A 718 18.04 1.23 7.85
N ILE A 719 18.40 0.65 9.00
CA ILE A 719 18.75 -0.77 9.13
C ILE A 719 17.49 -1.61 8.92
N GLU A 720 16.36 -1.17 9.46
CA GLU A 720 15.06 -1.83 9.29
C GLU A 720 14.68 -1.98 7.81
N PHE A 721 14.79 -0.91 7.01
CA PHE A 721 14.56 -0.98 5.57
C PHE A 721 15.50 -1.98 4.85
N PHE A 722 16.79 -2.01 5.20
CA PHE A 722 17.73 -2.98 4.60
C PHE A 722 17.48 -4.42 5.05
N VAL A 723 17.01 -4.65 6.28
CA VAL A 723 16.61 -5.97 6.77
C VAL A 723 15.37 -6.48 6.02
N TYR A 724 14.36 -5.63 5.82
CA TYR A 724 13.20 -5.97 4.99
C TYR A 724 13.59 -6.28 3.54
N ALA A 725 14.48 -5.49 2.93
CA ALA A 725 14.99 -5.78 1.59
C ALA A 725 15.71 -7.13 1.52
N PHE A 726 16.60 -7.42 2.48
CA PHE A 726 17.33 -8.69 2.53
C PHE A 726 16.40 -9.89 2.73
N LEU A 727 15.48 -9.81 3.69
CA LEU A 727 14.50 -10.86 3.96
C LEU A 727 13.60 -11.10 2.74
N MET A 728 13.16 -10.05 2.04
CA MET A 728 12.37 -10.20 0.81
C MET A 728 13.17 -10.91 -0.30
N LEU A 729 14.47 -10.65 -0.45
CA LEU A 729 15.32 -11.39 -1.40
C LEU A 729 15.48 -12.88 -1.02
N VAL A 730 15.57 -13.21 0.27
CA VAL A 730 15.59 -14.61 0.74
C VAL A 730 14.24 -15.28 0.46
N VAL A 731 13.13 -14.62 0.81
CA VAL A 731 11.77 -15.16 0.65
C VAL A 731 11.40 -15.32 -0.83
N ILE A 732 11.75 -14.38 -1.70
CA ILE A 732 11.50 -14.53 -3.15
C ILE A 732 12.41 -15.59 -3.78
N GLY A 733 13.60 -15.83 -3.22
CA GLY A 733 14.44 -16.99 -3.57
C GLY A 733 13.75 -18.32 -3.25
N VAL A 734 13.12 -18.44 -2.07
CA VAL A 734 12.29 -19.61 -1.71
C VAL A 734 11.07 -19.73 -2.62
N PHE A 735 10.38 -18.63 -2.94
CA PHE A 735 9.27 -18.62 -3.89
C PHE A 735 9.68 -19.17 -5.26
N VAL A 736 10.82 -18.73 -5.80
CA VAL A 736 11.34 -19.24 -7.09
C VAL A 736 11.63 -20.74 -7.03
N LEU A 737 12.19 -21.25 -5.93
CA LEU A 737 12.44 -22.70 -5.76
C LEU A 737 11.16 -23.54 -5.69
N ILE A 738 10.08 -23.02 -5.09
CA ILE A 738 8.76 -23.67 -5.08
C ILE A 738 8.13 -23.59 -6.48
N ALA A 739 8.14 -22.40 -7.10
CA ALA A 739 7.58 -22.15 -8.43
C ALA A 739 8.27 -22.95 -9.55
N MET A 740 9.56 -23.28 -9.41
CA MET A 740 10.27 -24.17 -10.35
C MET A 740 9.75 -25.61 -10.36
N ASN A 741 9.04 -26.04 -9.31
CA ASN A 741 8.48 -27.39 -9.16
C ASN A 741 6.94 -27.42 -9.27
N TYR A 742 6.31 -26.32 -9.69
CA TYR A 742 4.86 -26.20 -9.83
C TYR A 742 4.41 -26.53 -11.27
N THR A 743 3.48 -27.49 -11.44
CA THR A 743 2.75 -27.69 -12.70
C THR A 743 1.48 -26.83 -12.72
N TYR A 744 1.19 -26.21 -13.87
CA TYR A 744 -0.06 -25.47 -14.04
C TYR A 744 -1.22 -26.45 -14.25
N VAL A 745 -2.44 -26.02 -13.93
CA VAL A 745 -3.66 -26.84 -14.10
C VAL A 745 -3.89 -27.19 -15.57
N GLU A 746 -3.51 -26.30 -16.50
CA GLU A 746 -3.53 -26.55 -17.95
C GLU A 746 -2.56 -27.67 -18.36
N ASP A 747 -1.31 -27.65 -17.85
CA ASP A 747 -0.33 -28.74 -18.07
C ASP A 747 -0.84 -30.08 -17.50
N ASP A 748 -1.42 -30.07 -16.29
CA ASP A 748 -1.96 -31.26 -15.61
C ASP A 748 -3.10 -31.89 -16.44
N LEU A 749 -3.94 -31.07 -17.09
CA LEU A 749 -5.04 -31.52 -17.96
C LEU A 749 -4.53 -32.15 -19.28
N GLU A 750 -3.60 -31.50 -19.99
CA GLU A 750 -2.99 -32.07 -21.20
C GLU A 750 -2.26 -33.39 -20.89
N MET A 751 -1.63 -33.49 -19.71
CA MET A 751 -1.01 -34.74 -19.24
C MET A 751 -2.03 -35.85 -18.95
N THR A 752 -3.25 -35.55 -18.49
CA THR A 752 -4.30 -36.58 -18.33
C THR A 752 -4.90 -37.01 -19.67
N ASP A 753 -5.22 -36.09 -20.57
CA ASP A 753 -5.80 -36.42 -21.88
C ASP A 753 -4.83 -37.24 -22.75
N SER A 754 -3.54 -36.92 -22.70
CA SER A 754 -2.49 -37.69 -23.38
C SER A 754 -2.25 -39.09 -22.79
N GLN A 755 -2.73 -39.36 -21.56
CA GLN A 755 -2.71 -40.70 -20.94
C GLN A 755 -4.04 -41.46 -21.11
N GLN A 756 -5.15 -40.78 -21.40
CA GLN A 756 -6.47 -41.40 -21.58
C GLN A 756 -6.82 -41.77 -23.03
N LYS A 757 -6.06 -41.32 -24.03
CA LYS A 757 -6.19 -41.86 -25.39
C LYS A 757 -5.77 -43.35 -25.42
N PRO A 758 -6.67 -44.30 -25.75
CA PRO A 758 -6.27 -45.69 -25.96
C PRO A 758 -5.30 -45.78 -27.13
N ALA A 759 -4.40 -46.77 -27.06
CA ALA A 759 -3.51 -47.10 -28.18
C ALA A 759 -4.29 -47.87 -29.25
N ASP A 760 -5.14 -47.17 -30.00
CA ASP A 760 -6.01 -47.76 -31.01
C ASP A 760 -5.22 -48.36 -32.19
N THR A 761 -4.90 -49.64 -32.00
CA THR A 761 -5.07 -50.70 -32.98
C THR A 761 -4.48 -50.43 -34.37
N TYR A 762 -3.19 -50.77 -34.52
CA TYR A 762 -2.62 -51.12 -35.84
C TYR A 762 -3.25 -52.44 -36.36
N LEU A 763 -4.50 -52.36 -36.83
CA LEU A 763 -5.07 -53.39 -37.69
C LEU A 763 -4.26 -53.40 -39.00
N LYS A 764 -3.62 -54.53 -39.29
CA LYS A 764 -3.17 -54.81 -40.65
C LYS A 764 -4.40 -54.98 -41.55
N PRO A 765 -4.35 -54.55 -42.82
CA PRO A 765 -5.24 -55.10 -43.83
C PRO A 765 -4.92 -56.59 -43.97
N ASP A 766 -5.93 -57.45 -43.89
CA ASP A 766 -5.81 -58.85 -44.30
C ASP A 766 -5.93 -58.94 -45.83
N ASP A 767 -4.78 -58.95 -46.51
CA ASP A 767 -4.69 -59.43 -47.89
C ASP A 767 -5.00 -60.94 -47.92
N ASN A 768 -6.28 -61.32 -48.01
CA ASN A 768 -6.78 -62.52 -48.72
C ASN A 768 -8.32 -62.64 -48.63
N ALA A 769 -9.01 -62.20 -49.69
CA ALA A 769 -10.40 -62.56 -49.95
C ALA A 769 -10.58 -62.89 -51.43
N ALA A 770 -10.36 -64.16 -51.77
CA ALA A 770 -10.68 -64.73 -53.08
C ALA A 770 -11.46 -66.03 -52.86
N PHE A 771 -12.59 -66.14 -53.56
CA PHE A 771 -13.73 -67.06 -53.30
C PHE A 771 -14.62 -66.67 -52.11
#